data_AF-A0A8S2F1Z3-F1
#
_entry.id   AF-A0A8S2F1Z3-F1
#
_cell.length_a   1.000
_cell.length_b   1.000
_cell.length_c   1.000
_cell.angle_alpha   90.00
_cell.angle_beta   90.00
_cell.angle_gamma   90.00
#
_symmetry.space_group_name_H-M   'P 1'
#
loop_
_entity.id
_entity.type
_entity.pdbx_description
1 polymer ?
#
loop_
_entity_poly.entity_id
_entity_poly.type
_entity_poly.pdbx_seq_one_letter_code
_entity_poly.pdbx_strand_id
1 'polypeptide(L)'
;MPFLNHTVESHSFLSNIFSPNEQPVETLLTEKQNLLSVFKLVMKDLLNSSLRHERLVEKEYFPLKHFFVVLEHILLHGYQGKKSFVTTSSNRKDLWPLIELIVRKSNETDICDIFLSSKEMTNVKTQMGRVRAWLRLALMQKRLADYFRLLIEQKQLLNEYYDSQALLVSDEINIVSGLLVGLNVIDFNFIAKDTNLDYPLQTTINYSLYLRERRIPSKNFNNHSEVDELDDYSSISSSSLSSNSPTSTTITSNNNDLIENNNSDATSTINNDYITFENKLTSVLDQKNYLEELNRNLQRATNNLQDRFSLLEQTYNSLKNDFNVQKIRIDTLEEDNAKLKLEKEQMQQSFQTKIDALHSDIAVERDTYQKSRSGLDEMYSELQKKYDEECQTKQEMIKEFELQMSMKTDYENATKMMEKDLEVKTTLFNHMKEQINDVKNENIKYYEKLQTEISRSDEKEHQVQCLEKENKMLRETISQLESNIGQINKEKHALGDTNTHISQLVSKADSEKSKLETDLHVEKEFRQRLQQTLTTEKEKVSKLQFEIHELNLIKHEYDTYKKDMSKQHEELKKNYAEQEETIKELAFKLEISIKREDEFREKDGYRSSTWVKDEDVKECNQCRKDFNPLSRRKHHCRQCGNVFCEACASTRLSLPSSNKPVRVCDACRNHLLQQCAVNHS
;
A
#
# COMPACT_ATOMS: atom_id res chain seq x y z
N MET A 1 -28.02 -68.24 44.65
CA MET A 1 -28.20 -69.60 45.20
C MET A 1 -29.69 -69.87 45.33
N PRO A 2 -30.22 -70.97 44.74
CA PRO A 2 -29.77 -71.63 43.50
C PRO A 2 -30.03 -70.63 42.33
N PHE A 3 -30.72 -70.85 41.19
CA PHE A 3 -31.01 -72.00 40.30
C PHE A 3 -30.40 -71.60 38.91
N LEU A 4 -29.97 -72.45 37.97
CA LEU A 4 -30.25 -73.81 37.49
C LEU A 4 -31.16 -73.92 36.25
N ASN A 5 -30.48 -73.98 35.10
CA ASN A 5 -30.70 -74.80 33.90
C ASN A 5 -32.12 -75.33 33.60
N HIS A 6 -32.64 -74.98 32.43
CA HIS A 6 -33.09 -75.98 31.43
C HIS A 6 -32.93 -75.41 30.01
N THR A 7 -31.75 -75.61 29.41
CA THR A 7 -31.53 -75.41 27.97
C THR A 7 -32.09 -76.62 27.23
N VAL A 8 -33.18 -76.44 26.48
CA VAL A 8 -33.75 -77.48 25.60
C VAL A 8 -32.89 -77.61 24.34
N GLU A 9 -32.71 -78.83 23.86
CA GLU A 9 -31.73 -79.19 22.84
C GLU A 9 -32.21 -78.86 21.42
N SER A 10 -31.57 -77.90 20.75
CA SER A 10 -31.72 -77.68 19.30
C SER A 10 -30.58 -78.36 18.50
N HIS A 11 -30.27 -79.62 18.86
CA HIS A 11 -29.19 -80.42 18.27
C HIS A 11 -29.74 -81.56 17.40
N SER A 12 -30.16 -81.28 16.16
CA SER A 12 -30.68 -82.35 15.26
C SER A 12 -30.50 -82.16 13.74
N PHE A 13 -30.22 -80.97 13.22
CA PHE A 13 -30.29 -80.71 11.76
C PHE A 13 -28.99 -80.34 11.02
N LEU A 14 -27.84 -80.28 11.69
CA LEU A 14 -26.52 -80.08 11.04
C LEU A 14 -25.42 -81.03 11.55
N SER A 15 -25.75 -82.02 12.38
CA SER A 15 -24.83 -83.11 12.78
C SER A 15 -24.45 -84.03 11.62
N ASN A 16 -25.36 -84.21 10.65
CA ASN A 16 -25.26 -85.28 9.65
C ASN A 16 -24.40 -84.94 8.42
N ILE A 17 -23.66 -83.82 8.46
CA ILE A 17 -22.53 -83.57 7.54
C ILE A 17 -21.23 -84.18 8.12
N PHE A 18 -21.20 -84.54 9.41
CA PHE A 18 -20.06 -85.16 10.08
C PHE A 18 -20.43 -86.49 10.76
N SER A 19 -20.92 -87.45 9.99
CA SER A 19 -20.94 -88.86 10.40
C SER A 19 -19.71 -89.59 9.85
N PRO A 20 -18.92 -90.30 10.69
CA PRO A 20 -17.66 -90.93 10.27
C PRO A 20 -17.90 -92.31 9.63
N ASN A 21 -18.52 -92.34 8.45
CA ASN A 21 -18.61 -93.54 7.61
C ASN A 21 -18.43 -93.18 6.13
N GLU A 22 -17.72 -94.08 5.43
CA GLU A 22 -17.51 -94.12 3.98
C GLU A 22 -16.60 -93.04 3.35
N GLN A 23 -15.48 -93.52 2.78
CA GLN A 23 -14.53 -92.86 1.85
C GLN A 23 -13.87 -91.51 2.28
N PRO A 24 -12.75 -91.55 3.03
CA PRO A 24 -12.05 -90.35 3.54
C PRO A 24 -11.36 -89.41 2.52
N VAL A 25 -11.26 -89.80 1.25
CA VAL A 25 -10.42 -89.08 0.26
C VAL A 25 -11.22 -88.03 -0.54
N GLU A 26 -12.47 -88.35 -0.86
CA GLU A 26 -13.33 -87.51 -1.73
C GLU A 26 -13.96 -86.34 -0.97
N THR A 27 -14.16 -86.52 0.34
CA THR A 27 -14.62 -85.48 1.29
C THR A 27 -13.62 -84.33 1.41
N LEU A 28 -12.34 -84.61 1.70
CA LEU A 28 -11.29 -83.58 1.83
C LEU A 28 -11.11 -82.72 0.57
N LEU A 29 -11.19 -83.32 -0.62
CA LEU A 29 -11.08 -82.57 -1.88
C LEU A 29 -12.28 -81.63 -2.09
N THR A 30 -13.48 -82.07 -1.70
CA THR A 30 -14.72 -81.29 -1.79
C THR A 30 -14.71 -80.14 -0.77
N GLU A 31 -14.29 -80.39 0.47
CA GLU A 31 -14.07 -79.36 1.50
C GLU A 31 -13.08 -78.29 1.02
N LYS A 32 -11.96 -78.69 0.40
CA LYS A 32 -10.96 -77.78 -0.16
C LYS A 32 -11.56 -76.79 -1.16
N GLN A 33 -12.38 -77.28 -2.10
CA GLN A 33 -13.04 -76.43 -3.11
C GLN A 33 -14.09 -75.50 -2.49
N ASN A 34 -14.83 -75.99 -1.49
CA ASN A 34 -15.82 -75.20 -0.76
C ASN A 34 -15.16 -74.06 0.03
N LEU A 35 -14.11 -74.33 0.81
CA LEU A 35 -13.36 -73.31 1.55
C LEU A 35 -12.79 -72.22 0.64
N LEU A 36 -12.19 -72.60 -0.50
CA LEU A 36 -11.70 -71.65 -1.51
C LEU A 36 -12.80 -70.77 -2.09
N SER A 37 -14.00 -71.33 -2.29
CA SER A 37 -15.15 -70.61 -2.86
C SER A 37 -15.78 -69.64 -1.84
N VAL A 38 -15.94 -70.07 -0.60
CA VAL A 38 -16.43 -69.23 0.51
C VAL A 38 -15.43 -68.11 0.82
N PHE A 39 -14.12 -68.40 0.84
CA PHE A 39 -13.10 -67.38 1.06
C PHE A 39 -13.10 -66.30 -0.03
N LYS A 40 -13.25 -66.66 -1.32
CA LYS A 40 -13.40 -65.69 -2.42
C LYS A 40 -14.60 -64.76 -2.22
N LEU A 41 -15.73 -65.29 -1.74
CA LEU A 41 -16.94 -64.50 -1.46
C LEU A 41 -16.73 -63.54 -0.29
N VAL A 42 -16.24 -64.06 0.84
CA VAL A 42 -16.02 -63.28 2.07
C VAL A 42 -14.93 -62.22 1.87
N MET A 43 -13.84 -62.53 1.16
CA MET A 43 -12.80 -61.55 0.79
C MET A 43 -13.37 -60.43 -0.09
N LYS A 44 -14.15 -60.78 -1.11
CA LYS A 44 -14.80 -59.80 -1.98
C LYS A 44 -15.74 -58.88 -1.18
N ASP A 45 -16.50 -59.43 -0.26
CA ASP A 45 -17.45 -58.71 0.59
C ASP A 45 -16.75 -57.79 1.59
N LEU A 46 -15.72 -58.29 2.30
CA LEU A 46 -14.87 -57.50 3.21
C LEU A 46 -14.21 -56.31 2.48
N LEU A 47 -13.63 -56.54 1.30
CA LEU A 47 -13.04 -55.48 0.48
C LEU A 47 -14.10 -54.44 0.04
N ASN A 48 -15.25 -54.89 -0.47
CA ASN A 48 -16.32 -53.98 -0.91
C ASN A 48 -16.96 -53.20 0.24
N SER A 49 -17.05 -53.78 1.44
CA SER A 49 -17.63 -53.12 2.61
C SER A 49 -16.67 -52.11 3.23
N SER A 50 -15.39 -52.45 3.41
CA SER A 50 -14.38 -51.51 3.93
C SER A 50 -14.10 -50.36 2.95
N LEU A 51 -14.15 -50.59 1.63
CA LEU A 51 -14.01 -49.52 0.63
C LEU A 51 -15.23 -48.58 0.55
N ARG A 52 -16.37 -48.96 1.14
CA ARG A 52 -17.58 -48.11 1.26
C ARG A 52 -17.64 -47.30 2.56
N HIS A 53 -16.90 -47.70 3.59
CA HIS A 53 -16.91 -47.08 4.92
C HIS A 53 -15.49 -46.64 5.30
N GLU A 54 -15.09 -45.46 4.80
CA GLU A 54 -13.90 -44.66 5.20
C GLU A 54 -12.52 -45.36 5.25
N ARG A 55 -12.40 -46.63 4.81
CA ARG A 55 -11.20 -47.50 4.84
C ARG A 55 -10.66 -47.84 6.24
N LEU A 56 -10.97 -47.07 7.28
CA LEU A 56 -10.61 -47.34 8.67
C LEU A 56 -11.63 -48.31 9.32
N VAL A 57 -11.13 -49.42 9.87
CA VAL A 57 -11.94 -50.46 10.52
C VAL A 57 -11.53 -50.60 11.98
N GLU A 58 -12.31 -49.97 12.87
CA GLU A 58 -12.06 -49.96 14.32
C GLU A 58 -12.77 -51.10 15.08
N LYS A 59 -13.85 -51.67 14.51
CA LYS A 59 -14.73 -52.64 15.19
C LYS A 59 -15.02 -53.85 14.31
N GLU A 60 -15.12 -55.03 14.94
CA GLU A 60 -15.40 -56.28 14.22
C GLU A 60 -16.85 -56.40 13.75
N TYR A 61 -17.07 -56.02 12.48
CA TYR A 61 -18.33 -56.17 11.77
C TYR A 61 -18.41 -57.51 10.99
N PHE A 62 -19.59 -57.91 10.51
CA PHE A 62 -19.89 -59.29 10.06
C PHE A 62 -18.91 -59.86 8.99
N PRO A 63 -18.66 -59.21 7.84
CA PRO A 63 -17.65 -59.64 6.86
C PRO A 63 -16.25 -59.90 7.44
N LEU A 64 -15.79 -59.08 8.39
CA LEU A 64 -14.48 -59.29 9.04
C LEU A 64 -14.49 -60.48 10.00
N LYS A 65 -15.60 -60.71 10.72
CA LYS A 65 -15.78 -61.90 11.55
C LYS A 65 -15.82 -63.17 10.69
N HIS A 66 -16.57 -63.16 9.58
CA HIS A 66 -16.57 -64.25 8.62
C HIS A 66 -15.18 -64.49 8.03
N PHE A 67 -14.40 -63.44 7.74
CA PHE A 67 -13.03 -63.57 7.26
C PHE A 67 -12.15 -64.35 8.25
N PHE A 68 -12.16 -63.97 9.54
CA PHE A 68 -11.39 -64.70 10.56
C PHE A 68 -11.88 -66.15 10.72
N VAL A 69 -13.19 -66.40 10.67
CA VAL A 69 -13.76 -67.77 10.73
C VAL A 69 -13.25 -68.60 9.56
N VAL A 70 -13.35 -68.11 8.31
CA VAL A 70 -12.94 -68.89 7.13
C VAL A 70 -11.43 -69.07 7.08
N LEU A 71 -10.64 -68.06 7.47
CA LEU A 71 -9.18 -68.18 7.54
C LEU A 71 -8.75 -69.21 8.60
N GLU A 72 -9.41 -69.26 9.76
CA GLU A 72 -9.18 -70.29 10.78
C GLU A 72 -9.53 -71.69 10.26
N HIS A 73 -10.62 -71.84 9.50
CA HIS A 73 -10.98 -73.12 8.86
C HIS A 73 -9.99 -73.53 7.75
N ILE A 74 -9.47 -72.58 6.95
CA ILE A 74 -8.39 -72.83 5.98
C ILE A 74 -7.14 -73.34 6.70
N LEU A 75 -6.72 -72.66 7.77
CA LEU A 75 -5.57 -73.07 8.58
C LEU A 75 -5.77 -74.42 9.28
N LEU A 76 -7.00 -74.84 9.55
CA LEU A 76 -7.30 -76.14 10.18
C LEU A 76 -7.57 -77.29 9.20
N HIS A 77 -7.81 -77.00 7.92
CA HIS A 77 -8.14 -78.02 6.92
C HIS A 77 -6.98 -79.01 6.70
N GLY A 78 -7.20 -80.28 7.06
CA GLY A 78 -6.18 -81.33 6.98
C GLY A 78 -5.03 -81.18 8.00
N TYR A 79 -5.18 -80.39 9.06
CA TYR A 79 -4.17 -80.27 10.12
C TYR A 79 -4.13 -81.53 10.99
N GLN A 80 -2.98 -82.19 11.04
CA GLN A 80 -2.73 -83.43 11.80
C GLN A 80 -1.93 -83.18 13.09
N GLY A 81 -1.37 -81.99 13.28
CA GLY A 81 -0.42 -81.69 14.35
C GLY A 81 0.97 -82.27 14.05
N LYS A 82 1.98 -81.90 14.86
CA LYS A 82 3.36 -82.37 14.63
C LYS A 82 3.46 -83.88 14.90
N LYS A 83 3.87 -84.63 13.89
CA LYS A 83 4.11 -86.08 13.95
C LYS A 83 5.26 -86.42 14.92
N SER A 84 4.92 -86.64 16.19
CA SER A 84 5.85 -87.01 17.27
C SER A 84 5.80 -88.52 17.54
N PHE A 85 6.96 -89.14 17.76
CA PHE A 85 7.08 -90.60 17.87
C PHE A 85 6.51 -91.19 19.18
N VAL A 86 6.30 -90.36 20.21
CA VAL A 86 5.71 -90.77 21.50
C VAL A 86 4.81 -89.68 22.05
N THR A 87 3.48 -89.86 21.95
CA THR A 87 2.46 -89.63 23.00
C THR A 87 1.05 -89.71 22.40
N THR A 88 0.24 -90.64 22.87
CA THR A 88 -1.23 -90.54 22.75
C THR A 88 -1.71 -89.37 23.63
N SER A 89 -2.85 -88.75 23.26
CA SER A 89 -3.59 -87.75 24.07
C SER A 89 -3.23 -86.26 23.92
N SER A 90 -3.32 -85.72 22.71
CA SER A 90 -3.91 -84.38 22.51
C SER A 90 -4.41 -84.17 21.08
N ASN A 91 -5.71 -84.41 20.84
CA ASN A 91 -6.41 -83.93 19.63
C ASN A 91 -6.73 -82.43 19.76
N ARG A 92 -5.70 -81.62 20.05
CA ARG A 92 -5.82 -80.17 20.19
C ARG A 92 -5.41 -79.51 18.88
N LYS A 93 -6.40 -78.89 18.23
CA LYS A 93 -6.26 -78.01 17.06
C LYS A 93 -5.48 -76.74 17.42
N ASP A 94 -4.19 -76.90 17.71
CA ASP A 94 -3.28 -75.82 18.10
C ASP A 94 -2.45 -75.36 16.90
N LEU A 95 -2.75 -74.16 16.39
CA LEU A 95 -2.05 -73.52 15.28
C LEU A 95 -0.81 -72.71 15.75
N TRP A 96 -0.59 -72.54 17.05
CA TRP A 96 0.52 -71.73 17.57
C TRP A 96 1.92 -72.20 17.11
N PRO A 97 2.22 -73.52 16.99
CA PRO A 97 3.49 -73.99 16.44
C PRO A 97 3.77 -73.54 15.00
N LEU A 98 2.75 -73.19 14.21
CA LEU A 98 2.90 -72.64 12.87
C LEU A 98 3.29 -71.16 12.90
N ILE A 99 2.76 -70.39 13.85
CA ILE A 99 3.20 -69.01 14.08
C ILE A 99 4.68 -68.99 14.50
N GLU A 100 5.06 -69.90 15.40
CA GLU A 100 6.46 -70.10 15.76
C GLU A 100 7.34 -70.58 14.58
N LEU A 101 6.77 -71.29 13.60
CA LEU A 101 7.48 -71.66 12.37
C LEU A 101 7.79 -70.44 11.49
N ILE A 102 6.82 -69.54 11.29
CA ILE A 102 7.03 -68.31 10.50
C ILE A 102 8.05 -67.39 11.19
N VAL A 103 7.88 -67.16 12.50
CA VAL A 103 8.77 -66.29 13.30
C VAL A 103 10.21 -66.80 13.29
N ARG A 104 10.43 -68.12 13.37
CA ARG A 104 11.77 -68.75 13.30
C ARG A 104 12.38 -68.76 11.89
N LYS A 105 11.61 -68.40 10.86
CA LYS A 105 12.03 -68.39 9.44
C LYS A 105 12.13 -66.99 8.84
N SER A 106 11.53 -65.99 9.48
CA SER A 106 11.71 -64.58 9.14
C SER A 106 12.98 -64.02 9.78
N ASN A 107 13.58 -63.04 9.11
CA ASN A 107 14.67 -62.21 9.65
C ASN A 107 14.16 -60.80 10.07
N GLU A 108 12.85 -60.57 9.99
CA GLU A 108 12.23 -59.27 10.27
C GLU A 108 11.93 -59.07 11.76
N THR A 109 12.11 -57.84 12.25
CA THR A 109 11.76 -57.43 13.62
C THR A 109 10.26 -57.45 13.86
N ASP A 110 9.50 -56.97 12.88
CA ASP A 110 8.10 -56.56 13.03
C ASP A 110 7.18 -57.76 13.34
N ILE A 111 7.53 -58.94 12.84
CA ILE A 111 6.84 -60.21 13.13
C ILE A 111 7.19 -60.75 14.53
N CYS A 112 8.41 -60.50 15.01
CA CYS A 112 8.83 -60.85 16.37
C CYS A 112 8.09 -59.99 17.40
N ASP A 113 7.90 -58.70 17.12
CA ASP A 113 7.20 -57.79 18.03
C ASP A 113 5.72 -58.18 18.21
N ILE A 114 5.00 -58.56 17.15
CA ILE A 114 3.61 -59.05 17.29
C ILE A 114 3.54 -60.47 17.88
N PHE A 115 4.59 -61.29 17.71
CA PHE A 115 4.69 -62.60 18.37
C PHE A 115 4.88 -62.45 19.88
N LEU A 116 5.77 -61.57 20.33
CA LEU A 116 5.93 -61.24 21.75
C LEU A 116 4.66 -60.60 22.31
N SER A 117 4.12 -59.58 21.63
CA SER A 117 2.87 -58.91 22.04
C SER A 117 1.71 -59.90 22.23
N SER A 118 1.47 -60.80 21.27
CA SER A 118 0.41 -61.82 21.37
C SER A 118 0.70 -62.94 22.38
N LYS A 119 1.97 -63.15 22.75
CA LYS A 119 2.40 -64.11 23.79
C LYS A 119 2.30 -63.53 25.20
N GLU A 120 2.45 -62.22 25.37
CA GLU A 120 2.45 -61.54 26.67
C GLU A 120 1.07 -61.02 27.12
N MET A 121 0.07 -61.04 26.23
CA MET A 121 -1.34 -60.78 26.56
C MET A 121 -1.81 -61.59 27.78
N THR A 122 -2.10 -60.90 28.88
CA THR A 122 -2.64 -61.49 30.12
C THR A 122 -4.15 -61.77 30.05
N ASN A 123 -4.86 -61.15 29.11
CA ASN A 123 -6.28 -61.36 28.85
C ASN A 123 -6.59 -62.60 27.97
N VAL A 124 -5.58 -63.27 27.41
CA VAL A 124 -5.76 -64.39 26.47
C VAL A 124 -5.01 -65.64 26.93
N LYS A 125 -5.78 -66.65 27.34
CA LYS A 125 -5.34 -67.83 28.08
C LYS A 125 -5.11 -69.06 27.20
N THR A 126 -5.73 -69.13 26.03
CA THR A 126 -5.62 -70.26 25.09
C THR A 126 -4.62 -69.96 23.97
N GLN A 127 -3.95 -71.01 23.47
CA GLN A 127 -3.02 -70.88 22.34
C GLN A 127 -3.75 -70.45 21.07
N MET A 128 -4.97 -70.94 20.83
CA MET A 128 -5.81 -70.50 19.71
C MET A 128 -6.22 -69.02 19.82
N GLY A 129 -6.58 -68.53 21.02
CA GLY A 129 -6.83 -67.10 21.24
C GLY A 129 -5.61 -66.24 20.91
N ARG A 130 -4.40 -66.73 21.20
CA ARG A 130 -3.14 -66.05 20.84
C ARG A 130 -2.90 -66.03 19.33
N VAL A 131 -3.23 -67.11 18.62
CA VAL A 131 -3.24 -67.13 17.14
C VAL A 131 -4.25 -66.12 16.57
N ARG A 132 -5.48 -66.07 17.12
CA ARG A 132 -6.50 -65.09 16.71
C ARG A 132 -6.11 -63.64 16.94
N ALA A 133 -5.33 -63.36 17.99
CA ALA A 133 -4.76 -62.05 18.25
C ALA A 133 -3.60 -61.73 17.31
N TRP A 134 -2.68 -62.69 17.08
CA TRP A 134 -1.58 -62.53 16.15
C TRP A 134 -2.08 -62.24 14.72
N LEU A 135 -3.14 -62.92 14.27
CA LEU A 135 -3.82 -62.64 12.99
C LEU A 135 -4.43 -61.23 12.93
N ARG A 136 -4.91 -60.68 14.05
CA ARG A 136 -5.41 -59.29 14.15
C ARG A 136 -4.27 -58.28 14.09
N LEU A 137 -3.19 -58.51 14.84
CA LEU A 137 -2.00 -57.65 14.82
C LEU A 137 -1.32 -57.64 13.45
N ALA A 138 -1.25 -58.79 12.76
CA ALA A 138 -0.72 -58.90 11.40
C ALA A 138 -1.57 -58.15 10.35
N LEU A 139 -2.88 -57.99 10.57
CA LEU A 139 -3.74 -57.11 9.77
C LEU A 139 -3.52 -55.63 10.09
N MET A 140 -3.37 -55.25 11.36
CA MET A 140 -3.06 -53.88 11.77
C MET A 140 -1.71 -53.41 11.20
N GLN A 141 -0.72 -54.31 11.13
CA GLN A 141 0.55 -54.08 10.43
C GLN A 141 0.45 -54.08 8.90
N LYS A 142 -0.68 -54.49 8.30
CA LYS A 142 -0.86 -54.72 6.85
C LYS A 142 0.14 -55.74 6.25
N ARG A 143 0.57 -56.72 7.06
CA ARG A 143 1.60 -57.72 6.71
C ARG A 143 1.12 -59.17 6.72
N LEU A 144 -0.14 -59.43 7.05
CA LEU A 144 -0.72 -60.78 7.07
C LEU A 144 -0.47 -61.56 5.76
N ALA A 145 -0.59 -60.91 4.59
CA ALA A 145 -0.35 -61.56 3.31
C ALA A 145 1.11 -62.05 3.14
N ASP A 146 2.08 -61.28 3.63
CA ASP A 146 3.50 -61.62 3.57
C ASP A 146 3.85 -62.71 4.60
N TYR A 147 3.34 -62.62 5.83
CA TYR A 147 3.55 -63.68 6.83
C TYR A 147 2.88 -65.00 6.43
N PHE A 148 1.71 -64.95 5.77
CA PHE A 148 1.04 -66.13 5.22
C PHE A 148 1.80 -66.72 4.03
N ARG A 149 2.43 -65.87 3.20
CA ARG A 149 3.34 -66.29 2.12
C ARG A 149 4.57 -67.01 2.67
N LEU A 150 5.22 -66.46 3.69
CA LEU A 150 6.34 -67.11 4.40
C LEU A 150 5.96 -68.47 4.99
N LEU A 151 4.70 -68.71 5.37
CA LEU A 151 4.24 -70.03 5.83
C LEU A 151 4.18 -71.05 4.67
N ILE A 152 3.51 -70.70 3.57
CA ILE A 152 3.28 -71.63 2.44
C ILE A 152 4.56 -71.92 1.65
N GLU A 153 5.54 -71.03 1.66
CA GLU A 153 6.87 -71.25 1.08
C GLU A 153 7.63 -72.41 1.79
N GLN A 154 7.32 -72.71 3.07
CA GLN A 154 7.96 -73.79 3.83
C GLN A 154 7.31 -75.18 3.61
N LYS A 155 6.85 -75.49 2.38
CA LYS A 155 6.09 -76.74 2.05
C LYS A 155 6.66 -78.02 2.67
N GLN A 156 7.99 -78.21 2.66
CA GLN A 156 8.66 -79.39 3.23
C GLN A 156 8.37 -79.58 4.72
N LEU A 157 8.38 -78.49 5.50
CA LEU A 157 8.10 -78.51 6.94
C LEU A 157 6.60 -78.57 7.22
N LEU A 158 5.78 -77.99 6.33
CA LEU A 158 4.32 -78.01 6.42
C LEU A 158 3.76 -79.45 6.35
N ASN A 159 4.40 -80.33 5.58
CA ASN A 159 4.08 -81.76 5.49
C ASN A 159 4.28 -82.55 6.82
N GLU A 160 5.04 -82.02 7.78
CA GLU A 160 5.13 -82.61 9.14
C GLU A 160 3.86 -82.40 9.97
N TYR A 161 3.05 -81.39 9.62
CA TYR A 161 1.89 -80.90 10.39
C TYR A 161 0.55 -81.10 9.68
N TYR A 162 0.54 -81.27 8.36
CA TYR A 162 -0.65 -81.38 7.53
C TYR A 162 -0.70 -82.70 6.75
N ASP A 163 -1.89 -83.05 6.25
CA ASP A 163 -2.08 -84.08 5.24
C ASP A 163 -1.59 -83.62 3.85
N SER A 164 -1.24 -84.60 3.01
CA SER A 164 -0.98 -84.42 1.57
C SER A 164 -2.11 -83.71 0.79
N GLN A 165 -3.38 -83.92 1.18
CA GLN A 165 -4.56 -83.30 0.56
C GLN A 165 -4.98 -81.99 1.23
N ALA A 166 -4.22 -81.49 2.21
CA ALA A 166 -4.55 -80.25 2.90
C ALA A 166 -4.46 -79.03 1.99
N LEU A 167 -5.42 -78.11 2.12
CA LEU A 167 -5.47 -76.84 1.40
C LEU A 167 -4.13 -76.08 1.50
N LEU A 168 -3.50 -76.04 2.68
CA LEU A 168 -2.24 -75.32 2.88
C LEU A 168 -1.02 -75.89 2.13
N VAL A 169 -1.02 -77.18 1.78
CA VAL A 169 0.07 -77.84 1.04
C VAL A 169 -0.16 -77.73 -0.48
N SER A 170 -1.43 -77.77 -0.89
CA SER A 170 -1.88 -77.71 -2.28
C SER A 170 -1.63 -76.36 -2.96
N ASP A 171 -1.41 -76.35 -4.27
CA ASP A 171 -1.07 -75.12 -5.00
C ASP A 171 -2.22 -74.11 -5.13
N GLU A 172 -3.47 -74.52 -4.86
CA GLU A 172 -4.59 -73.57 -4.78
C GLU A 172 -4.49 -72.63 -3.56
N ILE A 173 -3.61 -72.88 -2.60
CA ILE A 173 -3.32 -71.94 -1.49
C ILE A 173 -2.77 -70.60 -1.99
N ASN A 174 -2.13 -70.58 -3.16
CA ASN A 174 -1.64 -69.36 -3.78
C ASN A 174 -2.79 -68.39 -4.13
N ILE A 175 -4.01 -68.91 -4.34
CA ILE A 175 -5.22 -68.10 -4.54
C ILE A 175 -5.60 -67.39 -3.23
N VAL A 176 -5.50 -68.07 -2.09
CA VAL A 176 -5.73 -67.48 -0.75
C VAL A 176 -4.68 -66.41 -0.46
N SER A 177 -3.40 -66.71 -0.66
CA SER A 177 -2.30 -65.76 -0.47
C SER A 177 -2.43 -64.51 -1.36
N GLY A 178 -2.71 -64.68 -2.66
CA GLY A 178 -2.91 -63.56 -3.59
C GLY A 178 -4.12 -62.69 -3.25
N LEU A 179 -5.21 -63.28 -2.72
CA LEU A 179 -6.36 -62.52 -2.23
C LEU A 179 -6.05 -61.72 -0.96
N LEU A 180 -5.27 -62.27 -0.03
CA LEU A 180 -4.88 -61.59 1.21
C LEU A 180 -4.14 -60.27 0.95
N VAL A 181 -3.36 -60.15 -0.13
CA VAL A 181 -2.67 -58.90 -0.52
C VAL A 181 -3.63 -57.72 -0.67
N GLY A 182 -4.88 -57.97 -1.10
CA GLY A 182 -5.90 -56.94 -1.23
C GLY A 182 -6.27 -56.24 0.10
N LEU A 183 -6.08 -56.91 1.24
CA LEU A 183 -6.40 -56.35 2.56
C LEU A 183 -5.43 -55.24 2.99
N ASN A 184 -4.24 -55.15 2.37
CA ASN A 184 -3.26 -54.09 2.66
C ASN A 184 -3.77 -52.68 2.30
N VAL A 185 -4.86 -52.58 1.52
CA VAL A 185 -5.54 -51.32 1.18
C VAL A 185 -6.46 -50.81 2.30
N ILE A 186 -6.79 -51.66 3.29
CA ILE A 186 -7.66 -51.34 4.43
C ILE A 186 -6.78 -50.95 5.63
N ASP A 187 -7.24 -49.98 6.42
CA ASP A 187 -6.60 -49.57 7.67
C ASP A 187 -7.34 -50.22 8.86
N PHE A 188 -6.71 -51.18 9.53
CA PHE A 188 -7.30 -51.89 10.66
C PHE A 188 -6.78 -51.32 11.99
N ASN A 189 -7.67 -50.99 12.92
CA ASN A 189 -7.32 -50.43 14.23
C ASN A 189 -8.10 -51.13 15.35
N PHE A 190 -7.69 -52.35 15.73
CA PHE A 190 -8.44 -53.17 16.68
C PHE A 190 -8.07 -52.88 18.14
N ILE A 191 -9.08 -52.66 18.99
CA ILE A 191 -8.91 -52.62 20.45
C ILE A 191 -8.75 -54.06 20.99
N ALA A 192 -7.52 -54.58 20.93
CA ALA A 192 -7.18 -55.96 21.30
C ALA A 192 -7.43 -56.36 22.78
N LYS A 193 -7.94 -55.42 23.61
CA LYS A 193 -8.30 -55.67 25.01
C LYS A 193 -9.76 -56.11 25.20
N ASP A 194 -10.66 -55.72 24.29
CA ASP A 194 -12.11 -55.79 24.52
C ASP A 194 -12.77 -57.04 23.88
N THR A 195 -12.07 -57.73 22.97
CA THR A 195 -12.53 -58.97 22.34
C THR A 195 -12.11 -60.21 23.13
N ASN A 196 -13.05 -61.08 23.47
CA ASN A 196 -12.79 -62.32 24.21
C ASN A 196 -12.34 -63.46 23.26
N LEU A 197 -11.06 -63.40 22.85
CA LEU A 197 -10.49 -64.23 21.78
C LEU A 197 -10.35 -65.74 22.11
N ASP A 198 -10.44 -66.13 23.38
CA ASP A 198 -10.33 -67.53 23.80
C ASP A 198 -11.54 -68.38 23.38
N TYR A 199 -12.72 -67.77 23.28
CA TYR A 199 -13.93 -68.48 22.85
C TYR A 199 -13.87 -68.77 21.35
N PRO A 200 -14.34 -69.94 20.88
CA PRO A 200 -14.39 -70.23 19.45
C PRO A 200 -15.22 -69.17 18.72
N LEU A 201 -14.71 -68.68 17.60
CA LEU A 201 -15.46 -67.79 16.72
C LEU A 201 -16.74 -68.52 16.28
N GLN A 202 -17.88 -67.81 16.28
CA GLN A 202 -19.19 -68.40 16.02
C GLN A 202 -19.19 -69.12 14.66
N THR A 203 -19.30 -70.45 14.68
CA THR A 203 -18.98 -71.33 13.54
C THR A 203 -20.00 -71.28 12.40
N THR A 204 -21.20 -70.74 12.66
CA THR A 204 -22.26 -70.59 11.67
C THR A 204 -22.02 -69.38 10.76
N ILE A 205 -21.32 -69.58 9.64
CA ILE A 205 -21.31 -68.61 8.54
C ILE A 205 -22.72 -68.55 7.95
N ASN A 206 -23.39 -67.40 8.02
CA ASN A 206 -24.72 -67.26 7.44
C ASN A 206 -24.64 -67.01 5.93
N TYR A 207 -24.74 -68.10 5.15
CA TYR A 207 -24.65 -68.06 3.69
C TYR A 207 -25.77 -67.27 2.99
N SER A 208 -26.90 -66.98 3.64
CA SER A 208 -27.98 -66.17 3.04
C SER A 208 -27.53 -64.74 2.67
N LEU A 209 -26.53 -64.20 3.38
CA LEU A 209 -25.91 -62.90 3.08
C LEU A 209 -25.14 -62.92 1.75
N TYR A 210 -24.64 -64.09 1.34
CA TYR A 210 -23.82 -64.29 0.14
C TYR A 210 -24.63 -64.82 -1.06
N LEU A 211 -25.77 -65.48 -0.79
CA LEU A 211 -26.69 -66.03 -1.79
C LEU A 211 -27.62 -64.95 -2.40
N ARG A 212 -27.07 -63.79 -2.80
CA ARG A 212 -27.82 -62.75 -3.50
C ARG A 212 -27.95 -63.07 -4.99
N GLU A 213 -29.08 -63.71 -5.29
CA GLU A 213 -29.74 -63.95 -6.58
C GLU A 213 -29.07 -63.35 -7.84
N ARG A 214 -28.57 -64.23 -8.72
CA ARG A 214 -28.29 -63.85 -10.12
C ARG A 214 -29.62 -63.64 -10.85
N ARG A 215 -30.04 -62.38 -11.03
CA ARG A 215 -31.09 -62.03 -11.99
C ARG A 215 -30.64 -62.35 -13.41
N ILE A 216 -30.96 -63.55 -13.89
CA ILE A 216 -30.91 -63.90 -15.31
C ILE A 216 -32.04 -63.12 -16.00
N PRO A 217 -31.79 -62.36 -17.09
CA PRO A 217 -32.87 -61.70 -17.82
C PRO A 217 -33.75 -62.75 -18.51
N SER A 218 -34.97 -62.95 -18.00
CA SER A 218 -35.92 -63.91 -18.55
C SER A 218 -36.29 -63.54 -19.99
N LYS A 219 -35.77 -64.30 -20.96
CA LYS A 219 -36.35 -64.34 -22.30
C LYS A 219 -37.56 -65.26 -22.29
N ASN A 220 -38.67 -64.76 -22.84
CA ASN A 220 -39.90 -65.52 -23.02
C ASN A 220 -39.65 -66.80 -23.83
N PHE A 221 -40.15 -67.93 -23.35
CA PHE A 221 -40.71 -68.98 -24.19
C PHE A 221 -41.92 -69.58 -23.47
N ASN A 222 -43.09 -69.51 -24.13
CA ASN A 222 -44.29 -70.22 -23.71
C ASN A 222 -44.33 -71.60 -24.37
N ASN A 223 -44.96 -72.55 -23.68
CA ASN A 223 -45.56 -73.78 -24.20
C ASN A 223 -44.66 -74.73 -25.02
N HIS A 224 -44.51 -75.97 -24.56
CA HIS A 224 -45.40 -77.04 -25.02
C HIS A 224 -45.43 -78.19 -24.00
N SER A 225 -46.27 -79.20 -24.24
CA SER A 225 -46.71 -80.20 -23.26
C SER A 225 -46.69 -81.62 -23.83
N GLU A 226 -45.82 -82.45 -23.27
CA GLU A 226 -45.71 -83.91 -23.33
C GLU A 226 -44.94 -84.27 -22.02
N VAL A 227 -45.36 -85.15 -21.10
CA VAL A 227 -46.17 -86.39 -21.13
C VAL A 227 -45.39 -87.57 -21.72
N ASP A 228 -45.42 -88.69 -20.97
CA ASP A 228 -44.63 -89.91 -21.11
C ASP A 228 -43.11 -89.72 -20.89
N GLU A 229 -42.35 -90.70 -20.41
CA GLU A 229 -42.65 -92.12 -20.17
C GLU A 229 -42.02 -92.61 -18.84
N LEU A 230 -42.50 -93.71 -18.26
CA LEU A 230 -41.88 -94.34 -17.08
C LEU A 230 -40.81 -95.34 -17.51
N ASP A 231 -39.76 -95.50 -16.70
CA ASP A 231 -39.02 -96.76 -16.61
C ASP A 231 -38.64 -97.04 -15.14
N ASP A 232 -38.91 -98.26 -14.67
CA ASP A 232 -38.73 -98.69 -13.28
C ASP A 232 -37.84 -99.94 -13.26
N TYR A 233 -36.80 -99.93 -12.40
CA TYR A 233 -35.79 -100.98 -12.41
C TYR A 233 -35.26 -101.32 -11.00
N SER A 234 -36.15 -101.80 -10.12
CA SER A 234 -35.69 -102.61 -8.98
C SER A 234 -36.72 -103.65 -8.51
N SER A 235 -36.40 -104.94 -8.69
CA SER A 235 -36.70 -106.04 -7.76
C SER A 235 -36.28 -107.41 -8.33
N ILE A 236 -35.19 -107.97 -7.80
CA ILE A 236 -34.87 -109.41 -7.96
C ILE A 236 -35.16 -110.06 -6.61
N SER A 237 -35.99 -111.12 -6.58
CA SER A 237 -36.17 -111.94 -5.38
C SER A 237 -36.60 -113.37 -5.68
N SER A 238 -35.75 -114.32 -5.27
CA SER A 238 -36.05 -115.68 -4.79
C SER A 238 -37.16 -116.50 -5.46
N SER A 239 -36.76 -117.47 -6.27
CA SER A 239 -37.58 -118.60 -6.74
C SER A 239 -37.44 -119.83 -5.83
N SER A 240 -38.53 -120.41 -5.30
CA SER A 240 -38.54 -121.78 -4.75
C SER A 240 -39.95 -122.37 -4.51
N LEU A 241 -40.44 -123.18 -5.45
CA LEU A 241 -41.54 -124.18 -5.36
C LEU A 241 -41.51 -124.97 -6.69
N SER A 242 -41.91 -126.24 -6.81
CA SER A 242 -42.04 -127.35 -5.85
C SER A 242 -42.09 -128.69 -6.64
N SER A 243 -41.86 -129.82 -5.97
CA SER A 243 -41.81 -131.14 -6.60
C SER A 243 -43.19 -131.72 -6.96
N ASN A 244 -43.27 -132.47 -8.07
CA ASN A 244 -44.44 -133.33 -8.33
C ASN A 244 -44.12 -134.56 -9.21
N SER A 245 -44.27 -135.74 -8.58
CA SER A 245 -44.84 -137.04 -9.03
C SER A 245 -44.57 -137.65 -10.44
N PRO A 246 -44.53 -139.00 -10.59
CA PRO A 246 -43.91 -139.68 -11.75
C PRO A 246 -44.86 -140.51 -12.66
N THR A 247 -44.35 -141.07 -13.78
CA THR A 247 -44.86 -142.33 -14.38
C THR A 247 -43.89 -142.96 -15.43
N SER A 248 -43.69 -144.29 -15.35
CA SER A 248 -43.36 -145.33 -16.39
C SER A 248 -42.24 -145.08 -17.46
N THR A 249 -41.55 -146.04 -18.11
CA THR A 249 -41.68 -147.51 -18.42
C THR A 249 -40.27 -148.00 -18.97
N THR A 250 -39.83 -149.24 -19.30
CA THR A 250 -40.31 -150.66 -19.48
C THR A 250 -39.09 -151.65 -19.52
N ILE A 251 -39.29 -152.98 -19.49
CA ILE A 251 -38.39 -154.14 -19.86
C ILE A 251 -37.02 -154.30 -19.10
N THR A 252 -36.34 -155.47 -19.00
CA THR A 252 -36.37 -156.81 -19.67
C THR A 252 -36.40 -158.04 -18.71
N SER A 253 -36.56 -159.26 -19.26
CA SER A 253 -36.62 -160.57 -18.56
C SER A 253 -35.55 -161.57 -19.03
N ASN A 254 -35.33 -162.70 -18.33
CA ASN A 254 -34.82 -163.98 -18.89
C ASN A 254 -34.97 -165.19 -17.92
N ASN A 255 -34.83 -166.43 -18.42
CA ASN A 255 -35.25 -167.71 -17.78
C ASN A 255 -34.22 -168.88 -17.91
N ASN A 256 -34.54 -170.03 -17.26
CA ASN A 256 -34.49 -171.45 -17.75
C ASN A 256 -33.57 -172.55 -17.12
N ASP A 257 -33.95 -173.81 -17.42
CA ASP A 257 -33.31 -175.15 -17.27
C ASP A 257 -33.43 -175.88 -15.89
N LEU A 258 -33.65 -177.22 -15.69
CA LEU A 258 -33.96 -178.50 -16.43
C LEU A 258 -34.77 -179.45 -15.45
N ILE A 259 -35.51 -180.56 -15.74
CA ILE A 259 -35.42 -181.82 -16.57
C ILE A 259 -34.50 -182.92 -15.94
N GLU A 260 -34.84 -184.23 -15.74
CA GLU A 260 -36.03 -185.09 -16.09
C GLU A 260 -36.16 -186.44 -15.29
N ASN A 261 -37.34 -187.13 -15.37
CA ASN A 261 -37.69 -188.58 -15.55
C ASN A 261 -36.76 -189.79 -15.14
N ASN A 262 -37.13 -191.11 -15.05
CA ASN A 262 -38.36 -191.94 -14.86
C ASN A 262 -37.99 -193.48 -14.72
N ASN A 263 -38.86 -194.33 -14.12
CA ASN A 263 -39.02 -195.81 -14.33
C ASN A 263 -37.80 -196.76 -14.08
N SER A 264 -37.81 -198.11 -14.21
CA SER A 264 -38.65 -199.29 -13.80
C SER A 264 -37.76 -200.57 -14.00
N ASP A 265 -38.01 -201.89 -13.80
CA ASP A 265 -39.05 -202.90 -13.41
C ASP A 265 -38.28 -204.14 -12.82
N ALA A 266 -38.75 -205.20 -12.12
CA ALA A 266 -40.03 -205.86 -11.79
C ALA A 266 -40.41 -207.15 -12.63
N THR A 267 -40.32 -208.37 -12.05
CA THR A 267 -41.17 -209.58 -12.37
C THR A 267 -40.82 -210.89 -11.61
N SER A 268 -41.84 -211.56 -11.02
CA SER A 268 -42.22 -212.97 -11.25
C SER A 268 -43.30 -213.40 -10.22
N THR A 269 -44.30 -214.18 -10.64
CA THR A 269 -45.64 -214.11 -10.01
C THR A 269 -46.34 -215.45 -9.85
N ILE A 270 -46.66 -215.83 -8.60
CA ILE A 270 -47.63 -216.89 -8.25
C ILE A 270 -48.66 -216.41 -7.18
N ASN A 271 -48.39 -215.33 -6.45
CA ASN A 271 -49.15 -214.92 -5.25
C ASN A 271 -50.37 -213.99 -5.52
N ASN A 272 -50.99 -214.09 -6.70
CA ASN A 272 -51.70 -212.97 -7.35
C ASN A 272 -53.04 -212.54 -6.69
N ASP A 273 -53.86 -213.48 -6.22
CA ASP A 273 -55.22 -213.13 -5.78
C ASP A 273 -55.24 -212.50 -4.37
N TYR A 274 -54.31 -212.88 -3.50
CA TYR A 274 -54.12 -212.23 -2.20
C TYR A 274 -53.61 -210.79 -2.38
N ILE A 275 -52.59 -210.62 -3.25
CA ILE A 275 -52.06 -209.32 -3.67
C ILE A 275 -53.18 -208.42 -4.24
N THR A 276 -54.15 -208.97 -4.97
CA THR A 276 -55.22 -208.17 -5.59
C THR A 276 -56.21 -207.58 -4.58
N PHE A 277 -56.46 -208.24 -3.44
CA PHE A 277 -57.23 -207.65 -2.35
C PHE A 277 -56.38 -206.70 -1.50
N GLU A 278 -55.15 -207.09 -1.19
CA GLU A 278 -54.18 -206.28 -0.43
C GLU A 278 -53.91 -204.93 -1.12
N ASN A 279 -53.67 -204.93 -2.44
CA ASN A 279 -53.52 -203.71 -3.24
C ASN A 279 -54.74 -202.78 -3.19
N LYS A 280 -55.97 -203.32 -3.11
CA LYS A 280 -57.19 -202.50 -2.96
C LYS A 280 -57.31 -201.90 -1.56
N LEU A 281 -56.98 -202.67 -0.52
CA LEU A 281 -56.96 -202.16 0.85
C LEU A 281 -55.87 -201.09 1.02
N THR A 282 -54.66 -201.33 0.51
CA THR A 282 -53.57 -200.36 0.45
C THR A 282 -54.00 -199.09 -0.30
N SER A 283 -54.63 -199.21 -1.48
CA SER A 283 -55.12 -198.04 -2.22
C SER A 283 -56.14 -197.20 -1.45
N VAL A 284 -57.04 -197.83 -0.67
CA VAL A 284 -57.99 -197.11 0.20
C VAL A 284 -57.29 -196.49 1.42
N LEU A 285 -56.28 -197.15 1.98
CA LEU A 285 -55.44 -196.59 3.05
C LEU A 285 -54.60 -195.41 2.55
N ASP A 286 -54.07 -195.47 1.33
CA ASP A 286 -53.34 -194.38 0.70
C ASP A 286 -54.25 -193.20 0.36
N GLN A 287 -55.47 -193.45 -0.12
CA GLN A 287 -56.49 -192.40 -0.27
C GLN A 287 -56.85 -191.75 1.07
N LYS A 288 -56.97 -192.55 2.15
CA LYS A 288 -57.17 -192.03 3.52
C LYS A 288 -55.97 -191.18 3.97
N ASN A 289 -54.75 -191.67 3.81
CA ASN A 289 -53.52 -190.96 4.18
C ASN A 289 -53.36 -189.66 3.39
N TYR A 290 -53.67 -189.67 2.09
CA TYR A 290 -53.68 -188.48 1.24
C TYR A 290 -54.72 -187.45 1.72
N LEU A 291 -55.94 -187.88 2.04
CA LEU A 291 -56.98 -186.99 2.58
C LEU A 291 -56.64 -186.48 3.98
N GLU A 292 -56.00 -187.27 4.84
CA GLU A 292 -55.54 -186.83 6.17
C GLU A 292 -54.39 -185.82 6.07
N GLU A 293 -53.41 -186.01 5.18
CA GLU A 293 -52.33 -185.03 4.97
C GLU A 293 -52.79 -183.79 4.19
N LEU A 294 -53.75 -183.93 3.25
CA LEU A 294 -54.43 -182.78 2.64
C LEU A 294 -55.20 -181.97 3.69
N ASN A 295 -55.92 -182.62 4.60
CA ASN A 295 -56.63 -181.96 5.70
C ASN A 295 -55.64 -181.28 6.68
N ARG A 296 -54.51 -181.92 7.01
CA ARG A 296 -53.42 -181.28 7.77
C ARG A 296 -52.85 -180.06 7.06
N ASN A 297 -52.66 -180.12 5.74
CA ASN A 297 -52.17 -178.99 4.95
C ASN A 297 -53.19 -177.84 4.87
N LEU A 298 -54.47 -178.15 4.72
CA LEU A 298 -55.56 -177.17 4.82
C LEU A 298 -55.62 -176.55 6.23
N GLN A 299 -55.42 -177.34 7.29
CA GLN A 299 -55.35 -176.82 8.66
C GLN A 299 -54.12 -175.91 8.87
N ARG A 300 -52.93 -176.30 8.37
CA ARG A 300 -51.72 -175.45 8.39
C ARG A 300 -51.95 -174.13 7.65
N ALA A 301 -52.56 -174.18 6.47
CA ALA A 301 -52.88 -172.99 5.67
C ALA A 301 -53.92 -172.09 6.36
N THR A 302 -54.97 -172.69 6.95
CA THR A 302 -56.01 -171.97 7.70
C THR A 302 -55.42 -171.28 8.92
N ASN A 303 -54.57 -171.97 9.70
CA ASN A 303 -53.89 -171.38 10.84
C ASN A 303 -52.97 -170.22 10.40
N ASN A 304 -52.16 -170.40 9.33
CA ASN A 304 -51.30 -169.32 8.83
C ASN A 304 -52.09 -168.09 8.32
N LEU A 305 -53.27 -168.31 7.70
CA LEU A 305 -54.17 -167.22 7.33
C LEU A 305 -54.76 -166.53 8.57
N GLN A 306 -55.07 -167.28 9.62
CA GLN A 306 -55.56 -166.73 10.90
C GLN A 306 -54.48 -165.90 11.61
N ASP A 307 -53.23 -166.36 11.63
CA ASP A 307 -52.08 -165.61 12.17
C ASP A 307 -51.87 -164.30 11.39
N ARG A 308 -51.89 -164.38 10.05
CA ARG A 308 -51.76 -163.21 9.17
C ARG A 308 -52.93 -162.23 9.30
N PHE A 309 -54.16 -162.73 9.49
CA PHE A 309 -55.33 -161.90 9.75
C PHE A 309 -55.18 -161.16 11.08
N SER A 310 -54.76 -161.88 12.14
CA SER A 310 -54.56 -161.31 13.48
C SER A 310 -53.49 -160.23 13.49
N LEU A 311 -52.37 -160.43 12.77
CA LEU A 311 -51.32 -159.41 12.59
C LEU A 311 -51.80 -158.21 11.76
N LEU A 312 -52.61 -158.44 10.73
CA LEU A 312 -53.20 -157.36 9.91
C LEU A 312 -54.22 -156.53 10.72
N GLU A 313 -55.00 -157.18 11.58
CA GLU A 313 -55.93 -156.52 12.52
C GLU A 313 -55.16 -155.71 13.58
N GLN A 314 -54.08 -156.25 14.14
CA GLN A 314 -53.23 -155.53 15.10
C GLN A 314 -52.59 -154.29 14.46
N THR A 315 -52.02 -154.42 13.26
CA THR A 315 -51.37 -153.31 12.54
C THR A 315 -52.37 -152.26 12.06
N TYR A 316 -53.56 -152.67 11.59
CA TYR A 316 -54.68 -151.76 11.30
C TYR A 316 -55.10 -150.95 12.53
N ASN A 317 -55.27 -151.60 13.68
CA ASN A 317 -55.65 -150.91 14.92
C ASN A 317 -54.55 -149.97 15.43
N SER A 318 -53.26 -150.31 15.28
CA SER A 318 -52.16 -149.37 15.57
C SER A 318 -52.23 -148.14 14.66
N LEU A 319 -52.25 -148.33 13.35
CA LEU A 319 -52.27 -147.24 12.36
C LEU A 319 -53.51 -146.33 12.53
N LYS A 320 -54.65 -146.90 12.92
CA LYS A 320 -55.87 -146.17 13.25
C LYS A 320 -55.71 -145.29 14.50
N ASN A 321 -55.01 -145.77 15.53
CA ASN A 321 -54.68 -144.98 16.71
C ASN A 321 -53.69 -143.86 16.38
N ASP A 322 -52.63 -144.17 15.62
CA ASP A 322 -51.64 -143.20 15.16
C ASP A 322 -52.30 -142.08 14.32
N PHE A 323 -53.20 -142.45 13.40
CA PHE A 323 -54.00 -141.51 12.61
C PHE A 323 -54.86 -140.60 13.50
N ASN A 324 -55.53 -141.13 14.51
CA ASN A 324 -56.32 -140.33 15.45
C ASN A 324 -55.46 -139.33 16.25
N VAL A 325 -54.25 -139.75 16.68
CA VAL A 325 -53.30 -138.87 17.38
C VAL A 325 -52.78 -137.76 16.46
N GLN A 326 -52.41 -138.08 15.22
CA GLN A 326 -51.99 -137.05 14.25
C GLN A 326 -53.14 -136.11 13.89
N LYS A 327 -54.38 -136.60 13.78
CA LYS A 327 -55.54 -135.75 13.55
C LYS A 327 -55.72 -134.74 14.69
N ILE A 328 -55.78 -135.19 15.95
CA ILE A 328 -55.90 -134.30 17.11
C ILE A 328 -54.77 -133.26 17.11
N ARG A 329 -53.55 -133.66 16.75
CA ARG A 329 -52.41 -132.72 16.64
C ARG A 329 -52.61 -131.67 15.54
N ILE A 330 -53.14 -132.05 14.37
CA ILE A 330 -53.49 -131.11 13.29
C ILE A 330 -54.58 -130.16 13.79
N ASP A 331 -55.68 -130.69 14.35
CA ASP A 331 -56.80 -129.91 14.88
C ASP A 331 -56.30 -128.84 15.89
N THR A 332 -55.38 -129.19 16.81
CA THR A 332 -54.77 -128.22 17.76
C THR A 332 -53.84 -127.20 17.09
N LEU A 333 -53.09 -127.60 16.06
CA LEU A 333 -52.18 -126.69 15.35
C LEU A 333 -52.96 -125.69 14.47
N GLU A 334 -54.14 -126.06 13.98
CA GLU A 334 -55.04 -125.13 13.27
C GLU A 334 -55.62 -124.09 14.24
N GLU A 335 -56.01 -124.49 15.45
CA GLU A 335 -56.47 -123.55 16.50
C GLU A 335 -55.36 -122.57 16.94
N ASP A 336 -54.15 -123.08 17.23
CA ASP A 336 -53.00 -122.22 17.58
C ASP A 336 -52.63 -121.25 16.44
N ASN A 337 -52.65 -121.69 15.18
CA ASN A 337 -52.39 -120.80 14.03
C ASN A 337 -53.49 -119.74 13.86
N ALA A 338 -54.77 -120.09 14.07
CA ALA A 338 -55.86 -119.13 14.03
C ALA A 338 -55.72 -118.06 15.12
N LYS A 339 -55.34 -118.47 16.33
CA LYS A 339 -55.07 -117.58 17.47
C LYS A 339 -53.86 -116.66 17.21
N LEU A 340 -52.72 -117.20 16.78
CA LEU A 340 -51.52 -116.42 16.44
C LEU A 340 -51.79 -115.41 15.32
N LYS A 341 -52.63 -115.76 14.33
CA LYS A 341 -53.07 -114.83 13.29
C LYS A 341 -53.88 -113.66 13.87
N LEU A 342 -54.83 -113.94 14.78
CA LEU A 342 -55.62 -112.90 15.45
C LEU A 342 -54.73 -111.99 16.32
N GLU A 343 -53.80 -112.56 17.09
CA GLU A 343 -52.85 -111.79 17.90
C GLU A 343 -51.94 -110.90 17.03
N LYS A 344 -51.49 -111.40 15.87
CA LYS A 344 -50.75 -110.60 14.88
C LYS A 344 -51.58 -109.43 14.34
N GLU A 345 -52.84 -109.68 13.96
CA GLU A 345 -53.74 -108.66 13.40
C GLU A 345 -54.04 -107.56 14.44
N GLN A 346 -54.31 -107.94 15.69
CA GLN A 346 -54.48 -107.00 16.82
C GLN A 346 -53.20 -106.20 17.10
N MET A 347 -52.03 -106.85 17.08
CA MET A 347 -50.75 -106.17 17.28
C MET A 347 -50.45 -105.17 16.15
N GLN A 348 -50.72 -105.53 14.91
CA GLN A 348 -50.56 -104.65 13.74
C GLN A 348 -51.51 -103.44 13.82
N GLN A 349 -52.78 -103.65 14.20
CA GLN A 349 -53.73 -102.55 14.41
C GLN A 349 -53.29 -101.62 15.57
N SER A 350 -52.76 -102.19 16.66
CA SER A 350 -52.23 -101.43 17.80
C SER A 350 -51.02 -100.56 17.42
N PHE A 351 -50.12 -101.08 16.57
CA PHE A 351 -49.00 -100.30 16.04
C PHE A 351 -49.45 -99.21 15.08
N GLN A 352 -50.37 -99.51 14.14
CA GLN A 352 -50.89 -98.50 13.20
C GLN A 352 -51.54 -97.33 13.95
N THR A 353 -52.41 -97.62 14.93
CA THR A 353 -53.07 -96.60 15.76
C THR A 353 -52.07 -95.69 16.49
N LYS A 354 -50.92 -96.23 16.93
CA LYS A 354 -49.84 -95.44 17.56
C LYS A 354 -49.07 -94.59 16.56
N ILE A 355 -48.84 -95.09 15.35
CA ILE A 355 -48.20 -94.36 14.26
C ILE A 355 -49.09 -93.17 13.83
N ASP A 356 -50.39 -93.40 13.69
CA ASP A 356 -51.35 -92.37 13.30
C ASP A 356 -51.50 -91.28 14.38
N ALA A 357 -51.48 -91.66 15.66
CA ALA A 357 -51.43 -90.71 16.77
C ALA A 357 -50.15 -89.85 16.76
N LEU A 358 -48.97 -90.47 16.59
CA LEU A 358 -47.70 -89.74 16.50
C LEU A 358 -47.65 -88.79 15.29
N HIS A 359 -48.21 -89.18 14.14
CA HIS A 359 -48.35 -88.29 12.99
C HIS A 359 -49.27 -87.09 13.29
N SER A 360 -50.35 -87.29 14.04
CA SER A 360 -51.24 -86.21 14.49
C SER A 360 -50.51 -85.23 15.44
N ASP A 361 -49.78 -85.75 16.43
CA ASP A 361 -49.05 -84.92 17.39
C ASP A 361 -47.95 -84.09 16.68
N ILE A 362 -47.17 -84.71 15.79
CA ILE A 362 -46.14 -84.04 14.97
C ILE A 362 -46.77 -82.97 14.07
N ALA A 363 -47.97 -83.19 13.53
CA ALA A 363 -48.67 -82.18 12.72
C ALA A 363 -49.09 -80.95 13.54
N VAL A 364 -49.56 -81.16 14.78
CA VAL A 364 -49.93 -80.06 15.70
C VAL A 364 -48.70 -79.29 16.18
N GLU A 365 -47.60 -79.99 16.50
CA GLU A 365 -46.33 -79.35 16.87
C GLU A 365 -45.78 -78.52 15.70
N ARG A 366 -45.80 -79.06 14.47
CA ARG A 366 -45.37 -78.36 13.26
C ARG A 366 -46.19 -77.08 12.98
N ASP A 367 -47.51 -77.15 13.09
CA ASP A 367 -48.39 -75.98 12.94
C ASP A 367 -48.13 -74.92 14.03
N THR A 368 -47.93 -75.36 15.27
CA THR A 368 -47.58 -74.49 16.40
C THR A 368 -46.22 -73.79 16.19
N TYR A 369 -45.21 -74.54 15.71
CA TYR A 369 -43.91 -74.00 15.34
C TYR A 369 -44.03 -73.01 14.18
N GLN A 370 -44.80 -73.34 13.13
CA GLN A 370 -44.99 -72.48 11.97
C GLN A 370 -45.68 -71.16 12.32
N LYS A 371 -46.70 -71.18 13.18
CA LYS A 371 -47.37 -69.97 13.70
C LYS A 371 -46.46 -69.12 14.58
N SER A 372 -45.67 -69.76 15.44
CA SER A 372 -44.67 -69.08 16.27
C SER A 372 -43.58 -68.43 15.41
N ARG A 373 -43.17 -69.11 14.33
CA ARG A 373 -42.21 -68.60 13.36
C ARG A 373 -42.75 -67.41 12.57
N SER A 374 -43.98 -67.46 12.07
CA SER A 374 -44.58 -66.34 11.35
C SER A 374 -44.74 -65.09 12.22
N GLY A 375 -45.11 -65.24 13.51
CA GLY A 375 -45.17 -64.10 14.43
C GLY A 375 -43.80 -63.48 14.74
N LEU A 376 -42.73 -64.27 14.74
CA LEU A 376 -41.35 -63.76 14.82
C LEU A 376 -40.94 -63.05 13.53
N ASP A 377 -41.25 -63.60 12.36
CA ASP A 377 -40.92 -62.99 11.07
C ASP A 377 -41.69 -61.67 10.83
N GLU A 378 -42.95 -61.58 11.29
CA GLU A 378 -43.72 -60.33 11.33
C GLU A 378 -43.10 -59.30 12.27
N MET A 379 -42.71 -59.71 13.49
CA MET A 379 -42.01 -58.84 14.45
C MET A 379 -40.66 -58.32 13.91
N TYR A 380 -39.88 -59.17 13.23
CA TYR A 380 -38.65 -58.74 12.57
C TYR A 380 -38.92 -57.80 11.38
N SER A 381 -40.01 -58.00 10.63
CA SER A 381 -40.41 -57.11 9.55
C SER A 381 -40.84 -55.73 10.06
N GLU A 382 -41.60 -55.66 11.16
CA GLU A 382 -41.92 -54.40 11.83
C GLU A 382 -40.66 -53.69 12.34
N LEU A 383 -39.75 -54.43 12.98
CA LEU A 383 -38.53 -53.86 13.57
C LEU A 383 -37.60 -53.32 12.48
N GLN A 384 -37.46 -54.04 11.36
CA GLN A 384 -36.72 -53.57 10.19
C GLN A 384 -37.35 -52.29 9.62
N LYS A 385 -38.68 -52.26 9.45
CA LYS A 385 -39.39 -51.06 8.98
C LYS A 385 -39.14 -49.85 9.89
N LYS A 386 -39.26 -50.02 11.21
CA LYS A 386 -39.01 -48.95 12.21
C LYS A 386 -37.57 -48.48 12.16
N TYR A 387 -36.60 -49.38 11.97
CA TYR A 387 -35.19 -49.03 11.77
C TYR A 387 -34.95 -48.22 10.49
N ASP A 388 -35.60 -48.58 9.39
CA ASP A 388 -35.49 -47.85 8.12
C ASP A 388 -36.14 -46.45 8.21
N GLU A 389 -37.27 -46.32 8.90
CA GLU A 389 -37.93 -45.03 9.23
C GLU A 389 -37.05 -44.14 10.15
N GLU A 390 -36.41 -44.71 11.17
CA GLU A 390 -35.43 -43.99 12.02
C GLU A 390 -34.18 -43.58 11.22
N CYS A 391 -33.72 -44.43 10.29
CA CYS A 391 -32.59 -44.11 9.42
C CYS A 391 -32.91 -42.96 8.46
N GLN A 392 -34.10 -42.94 7.86
CA GLN A 392 -34.55 -41.86 6.98
C GLN A 392 -34.69 -40.53 7.74
N THR A 393 -35.42 -40.52 8.85
CA THR A 393 -35.62 -39.29 9.66
C THR A 393 -34.30 -38.73 10.20
N LYS A 394 -33.33 -39.59 10.55
CA LYS A 394 -31.97 -39.18 10.88
C LYS A 394 -31.24 -38.51 9.69
N GLN A 395 -31.37 -39.05 8.47
CA GLN A 395 -30.78 -38.41 7.27
C GLN A 395 -31.43 -37.06 6.95
N GLU A 396 -32.73 -36.91 7.20
CA GLU A 396 -33.44 -35.64 7.01
C GLU A 396 -32.99 -34.59 8.04
N MET A 397 -32.84 -34.96 9.31
CA MET A 397 -32.26 -34.08 10.34
C MET A 397 -30.80 -33.67 10.04
N ILE A 398 -29.99 -34.56 9.45
CA ILE A 398 -28.61 -34.23 9.05
C ILE A 398 -28.61 -33.15 7.96
N LYS A 399 -29.45 -33.29 6.91
CA LYS A 399 -29.57 -32.30 5.83
C LYS A 399 -30.06 -30.94 6.33
N GLU A 400 -31.03 -30.94 7.24
CA GLU A 400 -31.52 -29.71 7.89
C GLU A 400 -30.42 -29.04 8.73
N PHE A 401 -29.62 -29.82 9.46
CA PHE A 401 -28.49 -29.29 10.23
C PHE A 401 -27.37 -28.73 9.32
N GLU A 402 -27.05 -29.40 8.20
CA GLU A 402 -26.13 -28.92 7.18
C GLU A 402 -26.61 -27.59 6.56
N LEU A 403 -27.91 -27.48 6.26
CA LEU A 403 -28.53 -26.25 5.76
C LEU A 403 -28.44 -25.11 6.80
N GLN A 404 -28.78 -25.37 8.06
CA GLN A 404 -28.67 -24.37 9.14
C GLN A 404 -27.22 -23.93 9.37
N MET A 405 -26.24 -24.82 9.24
CA MET A 405 -24.81 -24.48 9.31
C MET A 405 -24.35 -23.62 8.12
N SER A 406 -24.85 -23.86 6.91
CA SER A 406 -24.62 -22.98 5.76
C SER A 406 -25.23 -21.60 6.01
N MET A 407 -26.52 -21.53 6.34
CA MET A 407 -27.23 -20.27 6.60
C MET A 407 -26.57 -19.46 7.72
N LYS A 408 -26.13 -20.12 8.80
CA LYS A 408 -25.34 -19.45 9.87
C LYS A 408 -24.05 -18.84 9.33
N THR A 409 -23.32 -19.56 8.48
CA THR A 409 -22.08 -19.07 7.86
C THR A 409 -22.36 -17.84 6.99
N ASP A 410 -23.45 -17.85 6.23
CA ASP A 410 -23.87 -16.72 5.39
C ASP A 410 -24.31 -15.51 6.24
N TYR A 411 -25.05 -15.72 7.34
CA TYR A 411 -25.39 -14.66 8.30
C TYR A 411 -24.15 -14.06 8.97
N GLU A 412 -23.17 -14.88 9.37
CA GLU A 412 -21.90 -14.39 9.90
C GLU A 412 -21.12 -13.56 8.87
N ASN A 413 -21.10 -13.98 7.61
CA ASN A 413 -20.43 -13.25 6.52
C ASN A 413 -21.13 -11.92 6.21
N ALA A 414 -22.47 -11.90 6.17
CA ALA A 414 -23.26 -10.70 6.00
C ALA A 414 -23.06 -9.71 7.17
N THR A 415 -23.00 -10.21 8.40
CA THR A 415 -22.70 -9.42 9.60
C THR A 415 -21.31 -8.78 9.49
N LYS A 416 -20.27 -9.56 9.14
CA LYS A 416 -18.89 -9.07 8.93
C LYS A 416 -18.78 -8.04 7.78
N MET A 417 -19.71 -8.04 6.82
CA MET A 417 -19.80 -6.99 5.80
C MET A 417 -20.49 -5.72 6.32
N MET A 418 -21.57 -5.85 7.10
CA MET A 418 -22.23 -4.72 7.76
C MET A 418 -21.31 -4.02 8.78
N GLU A 419 -20.52 -4.79 9.54
CA GLU A 419 -19.54 -4.24 10.49
C GLU A 419 -18.51 -3.37 9.76
N LYS A 420 -17.96 -3.82 8.63
CA LYS A 420 -17.01 -3.05 7.81
C LYS A 420 -17.64 -1.81 7.17
N ASP A 421 -18.86 -1.91 6.67
CA ASP A 421 -19.61 -0.76 6.14
C ASP A 421 -19.88 0.28 7.26
N LEU A 422 -20.16 -0.18 8.48
CA LEU A 422 -20.30 0.68 9.65
C LEU A 422 -18.97 1.32 10.09
N GLU A 423 -17.85 0.61 10.03
CA GLU A 423 -16.51 1.16 10.27
C GLU A 423 -16.14 2.24 9.24
N VAL A 424 -16.39 1.98 7.96
CA VAL A 424 -16.18 2.95 6.86
C VAL A 424 -17.07 4.18 7.03
N LYS A 425 -18.35 4.00 7.40
CA LYS A 425 -19.26 5.12 7.69
C LYS A 425 -18.86 5.90 8.95
N THR A 426 -18.34 5.22 9.97
CA THR A 426 -17.88 5.84 11.23
C THR A 426 -16.61 6.66 11.01
N THR A 427 -15.66 6.14 10.25
CA THR A 427 -14.43 6.89 9.88
C THR A 427 -14.74 8.08 8.98
N LEU A 428 -15.63 7.92 7.98
CA LEU A 428 -16.11 9.05 7.17
C LEU A 428 -16.85 10.11 8.01
N PHE A 429 -17.73 9.70 8.92
CA PHE A 429 -18.44 10.62 9.82
C PHE A 429 -17.49 11.39 10.73
N ASN A 430 -16.48 10.73 11.29
CA ASN A 430 -15.45 11.38 12.09
C ASN A 430 -14.65 12.39 11.25
N HIS A 431 -14.27 12.04 10.02
CA HIS A 431 -13.58 12.97 9.13
C HIS A 431 -14.45 14.19 8.74
N MET A 432 -15.74 13.99 8.45
CA MET A 432 -16.68 15.10 8.23
C MET A 432 -16.82 16.00 9.47
N LYS A 433 -16.79 15.41 10.67
CA LYS A 433 -16.83 16.13 11.95
C LYS A 433 -15.55 16.94 12.20
N GLU A 434 -14.39 16.42 11.81
CA GLU A 434 -13.12 17.18 11.78
C GLU A 434 -13.20 18.35 10.80
N GLN A 435 -13.62 18.12 9.55
CA GLN A 435 -13.80 19.19 8.55
C GLN A 435 -14.76 20.30 9.03
N ILE A 436 -15.86 19.95 9.70
CA ILE A 436 -16.79 20.92 10.30
C ILE A 436 -16.10 21.71 11.41
N ASN A 437 -15.26 21.06 12.22
CA ASN A 437 -14.50 21.72 13.28
C ASN A 437 -13.42 22.66 12.71
N ASP A 438 -12.74 22.27 11.63
CA ASP A 438 -11.74 23.11 10.95
C ASP A 438 -12.38 24.33 10.27
N VAL A 439 -13.52 24.15 9.59
CA VAL A 439 -14.31 25.26 9.04
C VAL A 439 -14.84 26.19 10.14
N LYS A 440 -15.17 25.65 11.32
CA LYS A 440 -15.53 26.45 12.50
C LYS A 440 -14.31 27.22 13.04
N ASN A 441 -13.14 26.60 13.09
CA ASN A 441 -11.90 27.22 13.55
C ASN A 441 -11.44 28.34 12.60
N GLU A 442 -11.51 28.13 11.27
CA GLU A 442 -11.24 29.20 10.30
C GLU A 442 -12.28 30.32 10.36
N ASN A 443 -13.57 30.02 10.57
CA ASN A 443 -14.58 31.06 10.84
C ASN A 443 -14.21 31.90 12.07
N ILE A 444 -13.80 31.27 13.18
CA ILE A 444 -13.37 31.99 14.39
C ILE A 444 -12.18 32.91 14.07
N LYS A 445 -11.13 32.41 13.41
CA LYS A 445 -9.99 33.25 12.96
C LYS A 445 -10.42 34.37 12.01
N TYR A 446 -11.44 34.16 11.19
CA TYR A 446 -11.97 35.16 10.28
C TYR A 446 -12.72 36.25 11.04
N TYR A 447 -13.54 35.90 12.03
CA TYR A 447 -14.15 36.86 12.95
C TYR A 447 -13.10 37.63 13.75
N GLU A 448 -12.06 36.99 14.28
CA GLU A 448 -10.95 37.65 14.98
C GLU A 448 -10.21 38.66 14.09
N LYS A 449 -9.91 38.29 12.83
CA LYS A 449 -9.32 39.22 11.85
C LYS A 449 -10.25 40.37 11.50
N LEU A 450 -11.54 40.10 11.30
CA LEU A 450 -12.55 41.12 11.02
C LEU A 450 -12.69 42.10 12.19
N GLN A 451 -12.74 41.59 13.44
CA GLN A 451 -12.73 42.40 14.66
C GLN A 451 -11.49 43.31 14.72
N THR A 452 -10.32 42.78 14.33
CA THR A 452 -9.05 43.51 14.31
C THR A 452 -9.04 44.64 13.27
N GLU A 453 -9.49 44.38 12.03
CA GLU A 453 -9.60 45.43 11.00
C GLU A 453 -10.74 46.43 11.29
N ILE A 454 -11.80 46.05 12.02
CA ILE A 454 -12.81 47.00 12.53
C ILE A 454 -12.15 47.97 13.53
N SER A 455 -11.49 47.47 14.58
CA SER A 455 -10.82 48.36 15.56
C SER A 455 -9.77 49.27 14.91
N ARG A 456 -9.06 48.76 13.90
CA ARG A 456 -8.09 49.51 13.09
C ARG A 456 -8.74 50.50 12.11
N SER A 457 -10.02 50.31 11.77
CA SER A 457 -10.84 51.30 11.08
C SER A 457 -11.29 52.39 12.05
N ASP A 458 -11.74 52.02 13.25
CA ASP A 458 -12.15 52.96 14.31
C ASP A 458 -10.97 53.89 14.71
N GLU A 459 -9.76 53.33 14.86
CA GLU A 459 -8.51 54.09 15.07
C GLU A 459 -8.26 55.12 13.97
N LYS A 460 -8.43 54.72 12.69
CA LYS A 460 -8.26 55.61 11.54
C LYS A 460 -9.35 56.67 11.45
N GLU A 461 -10.60 56.33 11.75
CA GLU A 461 -11.70 57.30 11.75
C GLU A 461 -11.49 58.35 12.85
N HIS A 462 -11.05 57.93 14.05
CA HIS A 462 -10.62 58.85 15.10
C HIS A 462 -9.42 59.73 14.66
N GLN A 463 -8.44 59.15 13.95
CA GLN A 463 -7.32 59.91 13.38
C GLN A 463 -7.78 60.94 12.33
N VAL A 464 -8.73 60.58 11.45
CA VAL A 464 -9.35 61.50 10.48
C VAL A 464 -10.09 62.63 11.20
N GLN A 465 -10.92 62.33 12.21
CA GLN A 465 -11.61 63.35 13.00
C GLN A 465 -10.65 64.33 13.70
N CYS A 466 -9.45 63.87 14.10
CA CYS A 466 -8.41 64.75 14.62
C CYS A 466 -7.80 65.64 13.52
N LEU A 467 -7.46 65.07 12.36
CA LEU A 467 -6.94 65.81 11.20
C LEU A 467 -7.97 66.80 10.61
N GLU A 468 -9.28 66.53 10.74
CA GLU A 468 -10.36 67.44 10.37
C GLU A 468 -10.47 68.63 11.33
N LYS A 469 -10.34 68.40 12.65
CA LYS A 469 -10.28 69.48 13.65
C LYS A 469 -9.07 70.38 13.41
N GLU A 470 -7.90 69.78 13.14
CA GLU A 470 -6.68 70.52 12.79
C GLU A 470 -6.83 71.30 11.47
N ASN A 471 -7.38 70.67 10.43
CA ASN A 471 -7.74 71.34 9.17
C ASN A 471 -8.70 72.52 9.36
N LYS A 472 -9.65 72.41 10.30
CA LYS A 472 -10.58 73.50 10.63
C LYS A 472 -9.84 74.68 11.27
N MET A 473 -8.98 74.44 12.26
CA MET A 473 -8.14 75.49 12.86
C MET A 473 -7.19 76.14 11.84
N LEU A 474 -6.63 75.34 10.92
CA LEU A 474 -5.80 75.87 9.83
C LEU A 474 -6.62 76.74 8.85
N ARG A 475 -7.85 76.35 8.50
CA ARG A 475 -8.76 77.17 7.67
C ARG A 475 -9.15 78.48 8.37
N GLU A 476 -9.44 78.43 9.67
CA GLU A 476 -9.72 79.61 10.49
C GLU A 476 -8.51 80.55 10.55
N THR A 477 -7.30 80.00 10.70
CA THR A 477 -6.02 80.74 10.69
C THR A 477 -5.74 81.39 9.33
N ILE A 478 -5.97 80.67 8.22
CA ILE A 478 -5.80 81.19 6.86
C ILE A 478 -6.76 82.37 6.62
N SER A 479 -8.02 82.26 7.00
CA SER A 479 -9.00 83.35 6.85
C SER A 479 -8.59 84.62 7.61
N GLN A 480 -8.02 84.47 8.81
CA GLN A 480 -7.46 85.59 9.57
C GLN A 480 -6.25 86.24 8.88
N LEU A 481 -5.38 85.45 8.25
CA LEU A 481 -4.25 85.95 7.47
C LEU A 481 -4.69 86.67 6.18
N GLU A 482 -5.70 86.15 5.48
CA GLU A 482 -6.31 86.78 4.30
C GLU A 482 -6.92 88.15 4.65
N SER A 483 -7.61 88.26 5.79
CA SER A 483 -8.13 89.52 6.32
C SER A 483 -6.99 90.53 6.57
N ASN A 484 -5.89 90.09 7.20
CA ASN A 484 -4.73 90.95 7.47
C ASN A 484 -4.06 91.44 6.16
N ILE A 485 -3.93 90.56 5.15
CA ILE A 485 -3.43 90.92 3.81
C ILE A 485 -4.38 91.92 3.12
N GLY A 486 -5.69 91.78 3.30
CA GLY A 486 -6.70 92.72 2.82
C GLY A 486 -6.62 94.11 3.46
N GLN A 487 -6.06 94.23 4.66
CA GLN A 487 -5.78 95.52 5.31
C GLN A 487 -4.50 96.14 4.77
N ILE A 488 -3.39 95.39 4.73
CA ILE A 488 -2.08 95.87 4.23
C ILE A 488 -2.18 96.38 2.78
N ASN A 489 -2.99 95.75 1.92
CA ASN A 489 -3.17 96.20 0.54
C ASN A 489 -3.91 97.55 0.43
N LYS A 490 -4.73 97.96 1.41
CA LYS A 490 -5.37 99.28 1.43
C LYS A 490 -4.35 100.38 1.79
N GLU A 491 -3.49 100.10 2.76
CA GLU A 491 -2.39 100.98 3.17
C GLU A 491 -1.38 101.18 2.02
N LYS A 492 -1.07 100.10 1.29
CA LYS A 492 -0.24 100.13 0.07
C LYS A 492 -0.82 101.03 -1.03
N HIS A 493 -2.15 101.08 -1.21
CA HIS A 493 -2.77 101.93 -2.23
C HIS A 493 -2.61 103.42 -1.92
N ALA A 494 -2.82 103.84 -0.66
CA ALA A 494 -2.64 105.23 -0.24
C ALA A 494 -1.18 105.74 -0.42
N LEU A 495 -0.20 104.84 -0.30
CA LEU A 495 1.21 105.13 -0.59
C LEU A 495 1.52 105.20 -2.10
N GLY A 496 0.71 104.55 -2.95
CA GLY A 496 0.80 104.68 -4.40
C GLY A 496 0.38 106.08 -4.88
N ASP A 497 -0.76 106.56 -4.39
CA ASP A 497 -1.35 107.85 -4.81
C ASP A 497 -0.44 109.03 -4.43
N THR A 498 0.22 108.98 -3.25
CA THR A 498 1.20 110.01 -2.85
C THR A 498 2.48 109.99 -3.68
N ASN A 499 2.96 108.81 -4.10
CA ASN A 499 4.16 108.68 -4.93
C ASN A 499 3.98 109.23 -6.36
N THR A 500 2.77 109.10 -6.94
CA THR A 500 2.47 109.68 -8.26
C THR A 500 2.48 111.21 -8.25
N HIS A 501 2.04 111.85 -7.15
CA HIS A 501 2.08 113.30 -7.01
C HIS A 501 3.51 113.85 -6.93
N ILE A 502 4.40 113.19 -6.17
CA ILE A 502 5.82 113.55 -6.08
C ILE A 502 6.50 113.46 -7.46
N SER A 503 6.18 112.42 -8.23
CA SER A 503 6.75 112.20 -9.57
C SER A 503 6.46 113.36 -10.54
N GLN A 504 5.29 114.00 -10.44
CA GLN A 504 4.93 115.15 -11.27
C GLN A 504 5.78 116.39 -10.95
N LEU A 505 6.06 116.64 -9.67
CA LEU A 505 6.86 117.79 -9.23
C LEU A 505 8.31 117.72 -9.72
N VAL A 506 8.93 116.52 -9.71
CA VAL A 506 10.30 116.30 -10.21
C VAL A 506 10.41 116.66 -11.69
N SER A 507 9.48 116.18 -12.52
CA SER A 507 9.50 116.43 -13.98
C SER A 507 9.49 117.92 -14.36
N LYS A 508 8.90 118.77 -13.52
CA LYS A 508 8.88 120.22 -13.73
C LYS A 508 10.23 120.85 -13.41
N ALA A 509 10.87 120.46 -12.31
CA ALA A 509 12.16 121.00 -11.88
C ALA A 509 13.29 120.71 -12.89
N ASP A 510 13.35 119.50 -13.44
CA ASP A 510 14.35 119.15 -14.48
C ASP A 510 14.19 119.99 -15.76
N SER A 511 12.97 120.37 -16.12
CA SER A 511 12.68 121.21 -17.30
C SER A 511 13.15 122.66 -17.16
N GLU A 512 13.26 123.15 -15.91
CA GLU A 512 13.76 124.50 -15.60
C GLU A 512 15.29 124.49 -15.48
N LYS A 513 15.86 123.45 -14.85
CA LYS A 513 17.31 123.21 -14.76
C LYS A 513 17.99 123.18 -16.13
N SER A 514 17.45 122.39 -17.08
CA SER A 514 18.10 122.15 -18.37
C SER A 514 18.29 123.42 -19.23
N LYS A 515 17.52 124.48 -19.01
CA LYS A 515 17.66 125.76 -19.73
C LYS A 515 18.80 126.62 -19.18
N LEU A 516 18.91 126.70 -17.86
CA LEU A 516 19.96 127.45 -17.17
C LEU A 516 21.36 126.88 -17.43
N GLU A 517 21.46 125.56 -17.62
CA GLU A 517 22.72 124.89 -17.96
C GLU A 517 23.21 125.24 -19.39
N THR A 518 22.30 125.42 -20.35
CA THR A 518 22.66 125.89 -21.71
C THR A 518 23.13 127.35 -21.75
N ASP A 519 22.41 128.27 -21.10
CA ASP A 519 22.75 129.69 -21.12
C ASP A 519 24.12 129.96 -20.46
N LEU A 520 24.40 129.25 -19.36
CA LEU A 520 25.68 129.32 -18.63
C LEU A 520 26.86 128.77 -19.44
N HIS A 521 26.64 127.90 -20.43
CA HIS A 521 27.71 127.37 -21.29
C HIS A 521 28.12 128.39 -22.36
N VAL A 522 27.15 129.05 -23.01
CA VAL A 522 27.39 130.05 -24.08
C VAL A 522 28.16 131.27 -23.58
N GLU A 523 27.82 131.80 -22.40
CA GLU A 523 28.53 132.93 -21.78
C GLU A 523 29.99 132.60 -21.42
N LYS A 524 30.28 131.35 -21.01
CA LYS A 524 31.65 130.90 -20.72
C LYS A 524 32.51 130.83 -21.98
N GLU A 525 31.99 130.21 -23.04
CA GLU A 525 32.63 130.15 -24.36
C GLU A 525 32.99 131.55 -24.90
N PHE A 526 32.03 132.49 -24.85
CA PHE A 526 32.22 133.85 -25.34
C PHE A 526 33.30 134.61 -24.54
N ARG A 527 33.23 134.55 -23.21
CA ARG A 527 34.19 135.25 -22.32
C ARG A 527 35.62 134.72 -22.48
N GLN A 528 35.79 133.41 -22.65
CA GLN A 528 37.11 132.79 -22.81
C GLN A 528 37.80 133.18 -24.13
N ARG A 529 37.02 133.25 -25.22
CA ARG A 529 37.51 133.67 -26.54
C ARG A 529 37.98 135.13 -26.56
N LEU A 530 37.22 136.02 -25.91
CA LEU A 530 37.56 137.45 -25.77
C LEU A 530 38.86 137.66 -24.97
N GLN A 531 39.06 136.85 -23.93
CA GLN A 531 40.20 136.96 -23.02
C GLN A 531 41.53 136.52 -23.67
N GLN A 532 41.50 135.54 -24.59
CA GLN A 532 42.66 135.13 -25.39
C GLN A 532 43.12 136.24 -26.36
N THR A 533 42.17 136.90 -27.05
CA THR A 533 42.49 138.02 -27.96
C THR A 533 43.15 139.17 -27.21
N LEU A 534 42.69 139.47 -25.99
CA LEU A 534 43.24 140.54 -25.14
C LEU A 534 44.70 140.26 -24.70
N THR A 535 45.08 138.99 -24.49
CA THR A 535 46.49 138.65 -24.19
C THR A 535 47.39 138.81 -25.41
N THR A 536 46.95 138.39 -26.60
CA THR A 536 47.77 138.47 -27.82
C THR A 536 48.06 139.92 -28.24
N GLU A 537 47.09 140.84 -28.09
CA GLU A 537 47.34 142.26 -28.38
C GLU A 537 48.27 142.93 -27.35
N LYS A 538 48.22 142.52 -26.07
CA LYS A 538 49.15 143.02 -25.05
C LYS A 538 50.60 142.66 -25.37
N GLU A 539 50.87 141.44 -25.82
CA GLU A 539 52.22 141.03 -26.20
C GLU A 539 52.78 141.79 -27.41
N LYS A 540 51.93 142.14 -28.38
CA LYS A 540 52.31 143.01 -29.51
C LYS A 540 52.66 144.43 -29.03
N VAL A 541 51.84 145.00 -28.15
CA VAL A 541 52.08 146.34 -27.58
C VAL A 541 53.40 146.37 -26.80
N SER A 542 53.69 145.36 -25.98
CA SER A 542 54.96 145.29 -25.23
C SER A 542 56.19 145.16 -26.13
N LYS A 543 56.12 144.46 -27.27
CA LYS A 543 57.23 144.40 -28.25
C LYS A 543 57.47 145.76 -28.92
N LEU A 544 56.41 146.40 -29.41
CA LEU A 544 56.51 147.73 -30.02
C LEU A 544 57.01 148.80 -29.02
N GLN A 545 56.64 148.68 -27.74
CA GLN A 545 57.16 149.55 -26.68
C GLN A 545 58.66 149.34 -26.42
N PHE A 546 59.20 148.13 -26.62
CA PHE A 546 60.63 147.85 -26.49
C PHE A 546 61.44 148.43 -27.67
N GLU A 547 60.98 148.22 -28.91
CA GLU A 547 61.61 148.81 -30.11
C GLU A 547 61.61 150.35 -30.06
N ILE A 548 60.51 150.96 -29.57
CA ILE A 548 60.43 152.40 -29.32
C ILE A 548 61.42 152.85 -28.22
N HIS A 549 61.77 152.00 -27.26
CA HIS A 549 62.75 152.33 -26.22
C HIS A 549 64.18 152.35 -26.78
N GLU A 550 64.58 151.31 -27.53
CA GLU A 550 65.91 151.27 -28.19
C GLU A 550 66.10 152.42 -29.19
N LEU A 551 65.08 152.72 -30.00
CA LEU A 551 65.12 153.86 -30.94
C LEU A 551 65.27 155.21 -30.23
N ASN A 552 64.72 155.37 -29.01
CA ASN A 552 64.91 156.59 -28.22
C ASN A 552 66.29 156.66 -27.53
N LEU A 553 66.91 155.53 -27.18
CA LEU A 553 68.30 155.48 -26.71
C LEU A 553 69.27 155.89 -27.81
N ILE A 554 69.17 155.28 -29.00
CA ILE A 554 70.00 155.62 -30.18
C ILE A 554 69.81 157.09 -30.58
N LYS A 555 68.57 157.60 -30.49
CA LYS A 555 68.27 159.03 -30.69
C LYS A 555 68.95 159.93 -29.65
N HIS A 556 68.99 159.55 -28.38
CA HIS A 556 69.65 160.32 -27.33
C HIS A 556 71.18 160.34 -27.53
N GLU A 557 71.78 159.24 -27.94
CA GLU A 557 73.21 159.18 -28.31
C GLU A 557 73.49 160.11 -29.51
N TYR A 558 72.66 160.04 -30.56
CA TYR A 558 72.74 160.91 -31.73
C TYR A 558 72.60 162.40 -31.38
N ASP A 559 71.60 162.79 -30.57
CA ASP A 559 71.40 164.17 -30.13
C ASP A 559 72.53 164.67 -29.19
N THR A 560 73.29 163.76 -28.55
CA THR A 560 74.47 164.10 -27.75
C THR A 560 75.70 164.31 -28.65
N TYR A 561 75.97 163.37 -29.56
CA TYR A 561 77.02 163.49 -30.58
C TYR A 561 76.85 164.77 -31.42
N LYS A 562 75.61 165.07 -31.82
CA LYS A 562 75.22 166.28 -32.55
C LYS A 562 75.49 167.57 -31.77
N LYS A 563 75.37 167.57 -30.43
CA LYS A 563 75.69 168.74 -29.59
C LYS A 563 77.18 169.02 -29.55
N ASP A 564 78.03 168.00 -29.38
CA ASP A 564 79.48 168.22 -29.32
C ASP A 564 80.08 168.51 -30.71
N MET A 565 79.55 167.91 -31.78
CA MET A 565 79.84 168.35 -33.15
C MET A 565 79.41 169.81 -33.40
N SER A 566 78.29 170.26 -32.82
CA SER A 566 77.85 171.66 -32.91
C SER A 566 78.77 172.62 -32.15
N LYS A 567 79.34 172.22 -31.01
CA LYS A 567 80.35 173.03 -30.29
C LYS A 567 81.62 173.18 -31.13
N GLN A 568 82.16 172.08 -31.65
CA GLN A 568 83.33 172.15 -32.53
C GLN A 568 83.07 173.00 -33.77
N HIS A 569 81.84 172.97 -34.30
CA HIS A 569 81.45 173.84 -35.41
C HIS A 569 81.40 175.32 -35.03
N GLU A 570 80.89 175.71 -33.85
CA GLU A 570 80.96 177.11 -33.38
C GLU A 570 82.41 177.57 -33.12
N GLU A 571 83.22 176.71 -32.52
CA GLU A 571 84.64 176.99 -32.20
C GLU A 571 85.45 177.21 -33.49
N LEU A 572 85.24 176.37 -34.52
CA LEU A 572 85.85 176.54 -35.84
C LEU A 572 85.30 177.76 -36.59
N LYS A 573 84.01 178.08 -36.42
CA LYS A 573 83.36 179.25 -37.03
C LYS A 573 83.83 180.57 -36.44
N LYS A 574 84.20 180.59 -35.15
CA LYS A 574 84.82 181.75 -34.50
C LYS A 574 86.21 182.04 -35.08
N ASN A 575 87.03 181.01 -35.29
CA ASN A 575 88.35 181.14 -35.94
C ASN A 575 88.22 181.68 -37.39
N TYR A 576 87.14 181.34 -38.10
CA TYR A 576 86.85 181.92 -39.42
C TYR A 576 86.49 183.42 -39.35
N ALA A 577 85.76 183.85 -38.32
CA ALA A 577 85.42 185.27 -38.13
C ALA A 577 86.68 186.14 -37.84
N GLU A 578 87.66 185.58 -37.12
CA GLU A 578 88.96 186.23 -36.88
C GLU A 578 89.80 186.39 -38.18
N GLN A 579 89.51 185.58 -39.21
CA GLN A 579 90.16 185.65 -40.53
C GLN A 579 89.44 186.57 -41.52
N GLU A 580 88.12 186.76 -41.41
CA GLU A 580 87.37 187.61 -42.34
C GLU A 580 87.61 189.11 -42.11
N GLU A 581 87.75 189.55 -40.85
CA GLU A 581 88.05 190.95 -40.53
C GLU A 581 89.50 191.34 -40.86
N THR A 582 90.45 190.40 -40.76
CA THR A 582 91.85 190.62 -41.18
C THR A 582 92.00 190.66 -42.71
N ILE A 583 91.06 190.11 -43.48
CA ILE A 583 91.01 190.30 -44.95
C ILE A 583 90.49 191.71 -45.31
N LYS A 584 89.61 192.32 -44.50
CA LYS A 584 89.20 193.73 -44.68
C LYS A 584 90.36 194.72 -44.48
N GLU A 585 91.41 194.33 -43.75
CA GLU A 585 92.60 195.13 -43.51
C GLU A 585 93.35 195.55 -44.80
N LEU A 586 93.18 194.77 -45.87
CA LEU A 586 93.97 194.88 -47.11
C LEU A 586 93.24 195.56 -48.27
N ALA A 587 91.90 195.57 -48.25
CA ALA A 587 91.10 196.09 -49.37
C ALA A 587 91.24 197.61 -49.55
N PHE A 588 91.13 198.40 -48.47
CA PHE A 588 91.16 199.87 -48.57
C PHE A 588 92.57 200.48 -48.52
N LYS A 589 93.57 199.76 -47.96
CA LYS A 589 95.00 200.15 -48.08
C LYS A 589 95.48 200.21 -49.54
N LEU A 590 94.71 199.64 -50.48
CA LEU A 590 94.99 199.58 -51.91
C LEU A 590 94.13 200.49 -52.78
N GLU A 591 93.25 201.34 -52.21
CA GLU A 591 92.81 202.59 -52.86
C GLU A 591 93.88 203.70 -52.73
N ILE A 592 95.10 203.24 -52.98
CA ILE A 592 96.37 203.94 -53.15
C ILE A 592 96.19 205.19 -54.01
N SER A 593 96.66 206.32 -53.49
CA SER A 593 97.44 207.36 -54.21
C SER A 593 96.91 207.92 -55.54
N ILE A 594 95.61 207.79 -55.84
CA ILE A 594 94.93 208.33 -57.03
C ILE A 594 93.70 209.15 -56.57
N LYS A 595 93.81 210.32 -55.94
CA LYS A 595 94.89 211.32 -55.87
C LYS A 595 94.92 211.89 -54.43
N ARG A 596 95.92 212.58 -53.89
CA ARG A 596 97.13 213.27 -54.40
C ARG A 596 96.97 214.66 -55.04
N GLU A 597 95.73 215.15 -55.18
CA GLU A 597 95.39 216.55 -55.50
C GLU A 597 93.95 216.82 -55.01
N ASP A 598 93.71 218.05 -54.54
CA ASP A 598 92.43 218.69 -54.15
C ASP A 598 91.62 218.09 -52.96
N GLU A 599 90.75 218.84 -52.25
CA GLU A 599 90.94 220.03 -51.38
C GLU A 599 89.67 220.24 -50.47
N PHE A 600 89.72 221.07 -49.42
CA PHE A 600 88.57 221.66 -48.64
C PHE A 600 87.60 220.82 -47.70
N ARG A 601 87.66 221.10 -46.37
CA ARG A 601 86.56 221.14 -45.31
C ARG A 601 85.86 219.84 -44.76
N GLU A 602 85.32 219.71 -43.52
CA GLU A 602 85.45 220.38 -42.17
C GLU A 602 84.66 219.69 -40.97
N LYS A 603 85.19 219.71 -39.70
CA LYS A 603 84.56 219.94 -38.32
C LYS A 603 83.97 218.91 -37.26
N ASP A 604 84.28 219.19 -35.95
CA ASP A 604 83.68 218.97 -34.56
C ASP A 604 83.19 217.56 -34.03
N GLY A 605 82.87 217.21 -32.74
CA GLY A 605 82.79 217.76 -31.33
C GLY A 605 82.36 216.63 -30.30
N TYR A 606 82.09 216.65 -28.95
CA TYR A 606 82.16 217.58 -27.76
C TYR A 606 82.25 216.83 -26.34
N ARG A 607 81.54 217.19 -25.21
CA ARG A 607 81.86 216.86 -23.75
C ARG A 607 80.73 216.98 -22.65
N SER A 608 81.01 216.70 -21.33
CA SER A 608 80.15 216.94 -20.09
C SER A 608 80.91 217.12 -18.70
N SER A 609 80.25 217.13 -17.49
CA SER A 609 80.83 217.53 -16.12
C SER A 609 80.20 216.93 -14.78
N THR A 610 80.49 217.49 -13.56
CA THR A 610 80.48 216.80 -12.19
C THR A 610 79.93 217.61 -10.92
N TRP A 611 80.21 217.21 -9.64
CA TRP A 611 79.56 217.63 -8.34
C TRP A 611 80.55 217.85 -7.14
N VAL A 612 80.14 218.56 -6.05
CA VAL A 612 80.98 219.13 -4.93
C VAL A 612 81.04 218.25 -3.64
N LYS A 613 81.94 218.58 -2.67
CA LYS A 613 82.22 217.91 -1.38
C LYS A 613 81.92 218.76 -0.12
N ASP A 614 81.96 218.11 1.06
CA ASP A 614 81.58 218.70 2.36
C ASP A 614 82.73 219.24 3.25
N GLU A 615 84.02 218.93 3.02
CA GLU A 615 85.09 219.27 3.97
C GLU A 615 85.22 220.79 4.28
N ASP A 616 85.09 221.66 3.25
CA ASP A 616 85.38 223.10 3.35
C ASP A 616 84.27 223.95 4.03
N VAL A 617 83.03 223.48 4.07
CA VAL A 617 81.86 224.35 4.32
C VAL A 617 81.52 224.45 5.81
N LYS A 618 81.76 225.61 6.44
CA LYS A 618 81.59 225.83 7.90
C LYS A 618 80.25 226.45 8.34
N GLU A 619 79.46 226.97 7.41
CA GLU A 619 78.14 227.53 7.69
C GLU A 619 77.16 227.22 6.56
N CYS A 620 75.86 227.30 6.83
CA CYS A 620 74.86 227.18 5.79
C CYS A 620 74.91 228.40 4.87
N ASN A 621 75.17 228.17 3.58
CA ASN A 621 75.26 229.16 2.50
C ASN A 621 73.98 229.99 2.23
N GLN A 622 72.97 229.94 3.11
CA GLN A 622 71.79 230.80 3.02
C GLN A 622 71.11 231.17 4.36
N CYS A 623 71.34 230.44 5.47
CA CYS A 623 70.78 230.84 6.78
C CYS A 623 71.81 231.47 7.74
N ARG A 624 73.12 231.42 7.43
CA ARG A 624 74.23 231.99 8.22
C ARG A 624 74.37 231.56 9.70
N LYS A 625 73.47 230.71 10.19
CA LYS A 625 73.54 230.10 11.52
C LYS A 625 74.57 228.98 11.44
N ASP A 626 75.74 229.22 12.03
CA ASP A 626 76.96 228.40 11.96
C ASP A 626 76.69 226.89 12.04
N PHE A 627 77.44 226.08 11.26
CA PHE A 627 77.36 224.63 11.37
C PHE A 627 78.09 224.15 12.63
N ASN A 628 77.47 224.34 13.81
CA ASN A 628 77.99 223.72 15.03
C ASN A 628 77.83 222.18 14.95
N PRO A 629 78.85 221.39 15.30
CA PRO A 629 78.87 219.94 15.03
C PRO A 629 77.73 219.12 15.67
N LEU A 630 77.06 219.66 16.68
CA LEU A 630 76.04 218.97 17.47
C LEU A 630 74.60 219.24 16.99
N SER A 631 74.34 220.29 16.20
CA SER A 631 72.95 220.69 15.88
C SER A 631 72.67 221.14 14.44
N ARG A 632 73.69 221.45 13.62
CA ARG A 632 73.47 222.02 12.27
C ARG A 632 74.33 221.31 11.23
N ARG A 633 73.70 220.72 10.20
CA ARG A 633 74.31 219.85 9.17
C ARG A 633 74.09 220.37 7.74
N LYS A 634 74.86 219.79 6.80
CA LYS A 634 75.12 220.25 5.42
C LYS A 634 74.24 219.53 4.38
N HIS A 635 73.77 220.21 3.32
CA HIS A 635 72.91 219.64 2.27
C HIS A 635 73.16 220.28 0.88
N HIS A 636 73.26 219.50 -0.20
CA HIS A 636 73.60 220.02 -1.54
C HIS A 636 72.38 220.37 -2.44
N CYS A 637 72.45 221.48 -3.19
CA CYS A 637 71.47 221.90 -4.20
C CYS A 637 71.61 221.10 -5.52
N ARG A 638 70.52 220.52 -6.05
CA ARG A 638 70.57 219.65 -7.24
C ARG A 638 70.84 220.36 -8.59
N GLN A 639 70.83 221.71 -8.63
CA GLN A 639 71.17 222.48 -9.84
C GLN A 639 72.65 222.88 -9.92
N CYS A 640 73.27 223.24 -8.79
CA CYS A 640 74.57 223.92 -8.78
C CYS A 640 75.60 223.33 -7.79
N GLY A 641 75.28 222.24 -7.08
CA GLY A 641 76.19 221.56 -6.16
C GLY A 641 76.42 222.27 -4.81
N ASN A 642 76.18 223.58 -4.70
CA ASN A 642 76.43 224.35 -3.47
C ASN A 642 75.62 223.85 -2.24
N VAL A 643 76.16 224.14 -1.03
CA VAL A 643 75.78 223.50 0.24
C VAL A 643 74.99 224.43 1.18
N PHE A 644 73.74 224.06 1.48
CA PHE A 644 72.71 224.81 2.21
C PHE A 644 72.21 224.02 3.44
N CYS A 645 71.14 224.51 4.09
CA CYS A 645 70.42 223.81 5.15
C CYS A 645 68.94 223.57 4.80
N GLU A 646 68.31 222.68 5.56
CA GLU A 646 66.95 222.20 5.36
C GLU A 646 65.91 223.30 5.10
N ALA A 647 65.91 224.39 5.88
CA ALA A 647 64.91 225.47 5.79
C ALA A 647 65.10 226.41 4.58
N CYS A 648 66.32 226.57 4.07
CA CYS A 648 66.64 227.52 2.99
C CYS A 648 66.76 226.87 1.60
N ALA A 649 66.87 225.55 1.54
CA ALA A 649 66.67 224.79 0.32
C ALA A 649 65.31 224.06 0.39
N SER A 650 64.26 224.74 0.89
CA SER A 650 62.95 224.14 1.19
C SER A 650 62.22 223.62 -0.04
N THR A 651 62.39 224.32 -1.18
CA THR A 651 61.55 224.15 -2.36
C THR A 651 62.12 223.08 -3.30
N ARG A 652 61.22 222.37 -3.98
CA ARG A 652 61.55 221.58 -5.17
C ARG A 652 60.78 222.12 -6.38
N LEU A 653 61.49 222.37 -7.47
CA LEU A 653 60.88 222.58 -8.80
C LEU A 653 61.34 221.46 -9.74
N SER A 654 60.71 221.39 -10.91
CA SER A 654 61.28 220.64 -12.00
C SER A 654 62.36 221.48 -12.67
N LEU A 655 63.58 220.98 -12.63
CA LEU A 655 64.56 221.23 -13.68
C LEU A 655 64.22 220.26 -14.84
N PRO A 656 64.63 220.52 -16.10
CA PRO A 656 64.36 219.58 -17.21
C PRO A 656 64.94 218.16 -17.04
N SER A 657 65.89 217.97 -16.13
CA SER A 657 66.49 216.68 -15.78
C SER A 657 65.61 215.76 -14.91
N SER A 658 64.35 216.14 -14.65
CA SER A 658 63.62 215.67 -13.47
C SER A 658 62.32 214.93 -13.76
N ASN A 659 62.32 213.61 -13.53
CA ASN A 659 61.11 212.79 -13.46
C ASN A 659 60.34 213.10 -12.15
N LYS A 660 59.56 214.20 -12.16
CA LYS A 660 59.01 214.88 -10.94
C LYS A 660 60.14 215.54 -10.10
N PRO A 661 59.86 216.49 -9.17
CA PRO A 661 60.78 217.61 -8.90
C PRO A 661 61.91 217.39 -7.88
N VAL A 662 62.99 218.17 -8.03
CA VAL A 662 64.24 218.11 -7.24
C VAL A 662 64.52 219.39 -6.45
N ARG A 663 65.30 219.27 -5.37
CA ARG A 663 65.61 220.37 -4.44
C ARG A 663 66.56 221.40 -5.04
N VAL A 664 66.13 222.65 -5.04
CA VAL A 664 66.88 223.83 -5.51
C VAL A 664 66.93 224.90 -4.41
N CYS A 665 67.98 225.72 -4.38
CA CYS A 665 68.01 226.90 -3.51
C CYS A 665 67.12 228.02 -4.08
N ASP A 666 66.76 229.00 -3.25
CA ASP A 666 65.79 230.04 -3.64
C ASP A 666 66.20 230.86 -4.87
N ALA A 667 67.50 231.12 -5.06
CA ALA A 667 68.02 231.78 -6.26
C ALA A 667 67.83 230.93 -7.53
N CYS A 668 68.04 229.61 -7.44
CA CYS A 668 67.83 228.69 -8.56
C CYS A 668 66.34 228.58 -8.95
N ARG A 669 65.39 228.78 -8.03
CA ARG A 669 63.96 228.92 -8.40
C ARG A 669 63.72 230.19 -9.20
N ASN A 670 64.16 231.34 -8.67
CA ASN A 670 63.82 232.64 -9.25
C ASN A 670 64.38 232.77 -10.68
N HIS A 671 65.51 232.14 -10.97
CA HIS A 671 66.11 232.08 -12.31
C HIS A 671 65.31 231.25 -13.33
N LEU A 672 64.52 230.26 -12.89
CA LEU A 672 63.69 229.40 -13.78
C LEU A 672 62.34 230.06 -14.11
N LEU A 673 61.71 230.71 -13.14
CA LEU A 673 60.39 231.35 -13.31
C LEU A 673 60.39 232.46 -14.38
N GLN A 674 61.55 232.98 -14.73
CA GLN A 674 61.72 234.02 -15.74
C GLN A 674 61.64 233.49 -17.20
N GLN A 675 61.54 232.17 -17.41
CA GLN A 675 61.67 231.55 -18.75
C GLN A 675 60.35 231.11 -19.41
N CYS A 676 59.23 231.01 -18.69
CA CYS A 676 57.99 230.37 -19.19
C CYS A 676 57.17 231.13 -20.27
N ALA A 677 57.78 232.02 -21.05
CA ALA A 677 57.09 232.92 -22.00
C ALA A 677 57.30 232.58 -23.49
N VAL A 678 58.25 231.70 -23.85
CA VAL A 678 58.71 231.49 -25.24
C VAL A 678 59.07 230.01 -25.45
N ASN A 679 58.37 229.19 -26.23
CA ASN A 679 57.07 229.35 -26.92
C ASN A 679 56.92 230.30 -28.13
N HIS A 680 58.00 230.93 -28.63
CA HIS A 680 58.01 231.67 -29.89
C HIS A 680 59.44 231.82 -30.44
N SER A 681 59.96 230.75 -31.07
CA SER A 681 60.60 230.73 -32.40
C SER A 681 61.03 229.30 -32.71
#